data_AF-A0A8A3P5A6-F1
#
_entry.id   AF-A0A8A3P5A6-F1
#
_cell.length_a   1.000
_cell.length_b   1.000
_cell.length_c   1.000
_cell.angle_alpha   90.00
_cell.angle_beta   90.00
_cell.angle_gamma   90.00
#
_symmetry.space_group_name_H-M   'P 1'
#
loop_
_entity.id
_entity.type
_entity.pdbx_description
1 polymer ?
#
loop_
_entity_poly.entity_id
_entity_poly.type
_entity_poly.pdbx_seq_one_letter_code
_entity_poly.pdbx_strand_id
1 'polypeptide(L)'
;MKLTTLSLLALSASLASARYVEQHEKDQVILNSNVGNDELYRIEIAPETPALGTLKASSVKAKFPSKPTLQKDLKPLLKILDKSNMHENLKTFTSFHTRYYKSDYGRQSSEWLLEKVQTMIKDAGADEYGVHARHFKHPWGQNSIIATIPGQSNSTVVIGAHQDSINLFFPSILSAPGADDDGSGTVTILETLRVLLTSEDVIKGKSSNQIEIHWYSAEEGGLLGSQAIFSEYEKTGRDIKAMLQQDMTGYTQRTLDAGEPESVGVITDFVDPDLTAFIKKIVTEYCDIPYVETKCGYACSDHASASKAGYPSAFVIESDFKYSDKHIHTSDDSIKYLNFDHMLQHARLTLGFVKMAIDSSVPPPSQQASGLAGPDIEAWTVSALESLSVSPNARGTGVTLSIPLERDEPLKGATPSRPAAYKPRKELLKRDSQKHRESLLRGKEGSRRRQRWENDHLLHVPNAQPPLPSDWEVRPTHPVHHVPYYLAPLWDAGVRHRAEEIAAEKKLNQDQRAGRHEEKGRVPQDLRQKLKKSKGAKSLLQDLEEEVRKFVREHRDKQKVLGKMKEDEMDSEDEEIVFVGRNGTMSDEQRNLVEEELQREKLVFDSLADDTGASFGRWLVHSIASYYGLTSRSVTVGDPARREAYVGIKEMSTGGQISRLPSDLPRPLWGMI
;
A
#
# COMPACT_ATOMS: atom_id res chain seq x y z
N MET A 1 36.43 55.16 -4.84
CA MET A 1 34.95 55.29 -4.89
C MET A 1 34.41 53.88 -5.16
N LYS A 2 33.91 53.11 -4.18
CA LYS A 2 32.58 53.15 -3.51
C LYS A 2 31.43 53.08 -4.54
N LEU A 3 30.73 51.95 -4.72
CA LEU A 3 29.54 51.37 -4.00
C LEU A 3 28.35 51.43 -5.01
N THR A 4 27.48 50.43 -5.28
CA THR A 4 26.57 49.66 -4.40
C THR A 4 25.84 48.50 -5.14
N THR A 5 25.82 47.30 -4.53
CA THR A 5 24.73 46.31 -4.19
C THR A 5 23.46 46.00 -5.04
N LEU A 6 23.07 44.70 -4.91
CA LEU A 6 21.78 43.97 -5.08
C LEU A 6 21.51 43.32 -6.46
N SER A 7 21.11 42.04 -6.60
CA SER A 7 20.83 40.93 -5.67
C SER A 7 20.90 39.61 -6.44
N LEU A 8 21.60 38.60 -5.91
CA LEU A 8 21.50 37.18 -6.29
C LEU A 8 20.20 36.63 -5.70
N LEU A 9 19.18 36.38 -6.53
CA LEU A 9 18.09 35.45 -6.28
C LEU A 9 17.42 35.15 -7.64
N ALA A 10 17.08 33.87 -7.86
CA ALA A 10 16.50 33.30 -9.09
C ALA A 10 17.49 32.88 -10.20
N LEU A 11 18.31 31.87 -9.91
CA LEU A 11 18.83 30.96 -10.94
C LEU A 11 19.02 29.57 -10.32
N SER A 12 17.90 28.87 -10.13
CA SER A 12 17.85 27.41 -10.01
C SER A 12 16.49 26.91 -10.50
N ALA A 13 16.53 25.79 -11.22
CA ALA A 13 15.41 25.03 -11.82
C ALA A 13 14.84 25.57 -13.15
N SER A 14 15.48 25.19 -14.27
CA SER A 14 14.89 24.28 -15.28
C SER A 14 15.72 24.31 -16.58
N LEU A 15 16.81 23.54 -16.61
CA LEU A 15 17.53 23.22 -17.84
C LEU A 15 18.00 21.77 -17.76
N ALA A 16 17.19 20.86 -18.30
CA ALA A 16 17.60 19.54 -18.81
C ALA A 16 16.44 19.02 -19.68
N SER A 17 16.45 19.29 -20.99
CA SER A 17 17.10 18.46 -22.04
C SER A 17 16.17 17.36 -22.56
N ALA A 18 15.46 17.65 -23.65
CA ALA A 18 14.96 16.63 -24.57
C ALA A 18 16.16 15.86 -25.17
N ARG A 19 16.09 14.54 -25.22
CA ARG A 19 17.11 13.66 -25.80
C ARG A 19 16.46 12.78 -26.88
N TYR A 20 17.15 12.60 -28.00
CA TYR A 20 16.79 11.62 -29.03
C TYR A 20 17.09 10.21 -28.53
N VAL A 21 16.08 9.34 -28.64
CA VAL A 21 16.09 7.93 -28.20
C VAL A 21 16.61 7.04 -29.34
N GLU A 22 17.65 6.25 -29.08
CA GLU A 22 18.18 5.23 -30.01
C GLU A 22 17.50 3.87 -29.81
N GLN A 23 17.56 3.02 -30.85
CA GLN A 23 16.74 1.80 -31.05
C GLN A 23 16.87 0.68 -29.99
N HIS A 24 17.65 0.88 -28.92
CA HIS A 24 17.78 -0.04 -27.78
C HIS A 24 16.95 0.36 -26.54
N GLU A 25 16.29 1.52 -26.52
CA GLU A 25 15.40 1.94 -25.41
C GLU A 25 13.94 1.48 -25.61
N LYS A 26 13.70 0.19 -25.93
CA LYS A 26 12.33 -0.32 -26.19
C LYS A 26 11.54 -0.83 -24.98
N ASP A 27 12.12 -0.82 -23.77
CA ASP A 27 11.43 -1.32 -22.57
C ASP A 27 11.06 -0.21 -21.57
N GLN A 28 10.40 0.84 -22.05
CA GLN A 28 9.68 1.77 -21.18
C GLN A 28 8.19 1.81 -21.52
N VAL A 29 7.39 1.54 -20.49
CA VAL A 29 5.93 1.65 -20.50
C VAL A 29 5.55 3.12 -20.69
N ILE A 30 5.07 3.45 -21.90
CA ILE A 30 4.35 4.69 -22.14
C ILE A 30 3.00 4.56 -21.42
N LEU A 31 2.83 5.27 -20.31
CA LEU A 31 1.53 5.41 -19.65
C LEU A 31 0.63 6.30 -20.50
N ASN A 32 -0.05 5.70 -21.47
CA ASN A 32 -1.16 6.36 -22.15
C ASN A 32 -2.32 6.53 -21.16
N SER A 33 -2.61 7.78 -20.83
CA SER A 33 -3.81 8.21 -20.11
C SER A 33 -5.02 8.05 -21.01
N ASN A 34 -5.63 6.88 -21.04
CA ASN A 34 -7.04 6.65 -21.40
C ASN A 34 -7.33 5.14 -21.39
N VAL A 35 -7.66 4.58 -20.23
CA VAL A 35 -8.51 3.39 -20.16
C VAL A 35 -9.45 3.57 -18.98
N GLY A 36 -10.70 3.89 -19.28
CA GLY A 36 -11.79 3.70 -18.34
C GLY A 36 -12.01 2.21 -18.16
N ASN A 37 -11.82 1.73 -16.94
CA ASN A 37 -12.58 0.63 -16.36
C ASN A 37 -12.29 0.58 -14.85
N ASP A 38 -13.37 0.46 -14.09
CA ASP A 38 -13.39 0.29 -12.63
C ASP A 38 -12.75 -1.06 -12.24
N GLU A 39 -11.41 -1.12 -12.18
CA GLU A 39 -10.71 -2.22 -11.52
C GLU A 39 -10.17 -1.74 -10.16
N LEU A 40 -10.68 -2.33 -9.07
CA LEU A 40 -10.14 -2.17 -7.74
C LEU A 40 -8.74 -2.82 -7.70
N TYR A 41 -7.70 -1.99 -7.76
CA TYR A 41 -6.32 -2.45 -7.71
C TYR A 41 -5.89 -2.77 -6.28
N ARG A 42 -5.57 -4.03 -6.01
CA ARG A 42 -4.81 -4.43 -4.83
C ARG A 42 -3.32 -4.32 -5.15
N ILE A 43 -2.67 -3.32 -4.57
CA ILE A 43 -1.23 -3.10 -4.72
C ILE A 43 -0.51 -4.08 -3.79
N GLU A 44 0.22 -5.02 -4.36
CA GLU A 44 1.24 -5.77 -3.64
C GLU A 44 2.58 -5.11 -3.98
N ILE A 45 3.17 -4.42 -3.00
CA ILE A 45 4.56 -3.96 -3.06
C ILE A 45 5.39 -5.21 -3.32
N ALA A 46 5.92 -5.32 -4.53
CA ALA A 46 6.58 -6.50 -5.01
C ALA A 46 7.91 -6.69 -4.28
N PRO A 47 8.06 -7.73 -3.44
CA PRO A 47 9.32 -8.01 -2.81
C PRO A 47 10.13 -9.01 -3.63
N GLU A 48 11.44 -9.08 -3.39
CA GLU A 48 12.24 -10.26 -3.76
C GLU A 48 11.76 -11.55 -3.04
N THR A 49 10.82 -11.43 -2.08
CA THR A 49 10.19 -12.51 -1.30
C THR A 49 8.67 -12.60 -1.53
N PRO A 50 8.17 -12.95 -2.73
CA PRO A 50 6.74 -13.10 -3.02
C PRO A 50 6.04 -14.17 -2.15
N ALA A 51 6.81 -15.07 -1.54
CA ALA A 51 6.31 -16.09 -0.62
C ALA A 51 6.05 -15.58 0.81
N LEU A 52 6.47 -14.36 1.17
CA LEU A 52 6.27 -13.83 2.53
C LEU A 52 4.79 -13.68 2.85
N GLY A 53 4.34 -14.29 3.95
CA GLY A 53 2.95 -14.29 4.40
C GLY A 53 2.08 -15.38 3.76
N THR A 54 2.65 -16.25 2.91
CA THR A 54 1.92 -17.36 2.29
C THR A 54 1.69 -18.52 3.24
N LEU A 55 2.62 -18.76 4.16
CA LEU A 55 2.49 -19.82 5.15
C LEU A 55 1.68 -19.32 6.35
N LYS A 56 1.75 -18.00 6.63
CA LYS A 56 1.33 -17.32 7.85
C LYS A 56 1.88 -18.03 9.06
N ALA A 57 2.82 -17.39 9.77
CA ALA A 57 3.31 -17.92 11.03
C ALA A 57 2.12 -18.27 11.93
N SER A 58 2.13 -19.47 12.51
CA SER A 58 1.10 -19.91 13.46
C SER A 58 1.25 -19.11 14.75
N SER A 59 0.80 -17.86 14.74
CA SER A 59 0.83 -17.01 15.91
C SER A 59 -0.21 -17.52 16.91
N VAL A 60 0.23 -18.19 17.96
CA VAL A 60 -0.57 -18.22 19.19
C VAL A 60 -0.76 -16.75 19.58
N LYS A 61 -2.00 -16.25 19.66
CA LYS A 61 -2.27 -14.86 20.02
C LYS A 61 -1.47 -14.49 21.26
N ALA A 62 -0.46 -13.64 21.08
CA ALA A 62 0.40 -13.20 22.17
C ALA A 62 -0.47 -12.45 23.19
N LYS A 63 -0.43 -12.89 24.45
CA LYS A 63 -1.13 -12.20 25.53
C LYS A 63 -0.17 -11.23 26.19
N PHE A 64 -0.41 -9.95 26.00
CA PHE A 64 0.37 -8.90 26.64
C PHE A 64 -0.18 -8.57 28.04
N PRO A 65 0.68 -8.21 29.00
CA PRO A 65 0.24 -7.80 30.33
C PRO A 65 -0.79 -6.67 30.27
N SER A 66 -1.82 -6.76 31.12
CA SER A 66 -2.87 -5.73 31.17
C SER A 66 -2.36 -4.40 31.74
N LYS A 67 -1.28 -4.43 32.55
CA LYS A 67 -0.61 -3.27 33.15
C LYS A 67 0.90 -3.50 33.27
N PRO A 68 1.71 -2.43 33.27
CA PRO A 68 3.10 -2.48 33.69
C PRO A 68 3.26 -2.94 35.14
N THR A 69 4.10 -3.95 35.40
CA THR A 69 4.29 -4.53 36.76
C THR A 69 5.75 -4.55 37.25
N LEU A 70 6.71 -4.18 36.41
CA LEU A 70 8.16 -4.28 36.69
C LEU A 70 8.83 -2.94 37.00
N GLN A 71 8.08 -1.99 37.57
CA GLN A 71 8.58 -0.63 37.83
C GLN A 71 9.82 -0.62 38.74
N LYS A 72 9.91 -1.53 39.71
CA LYS A 72 11.02 -1.58 40.66
C LYS A 72 12.34 -1.96 39.99
N ASP A 73 12.29 -2.88 39.04
CA ASP A 73 13.46 -3.42 38.36
C ASP A 73 13.87 -2.51 37.19
N LEU A 74 12.90 -1.84 36.56
CA LEU A 74 13.15 -0.97 35.42
C LEU A 74 13.66 0.42 35.81
N LYS A 75 13.18 1.00 36.92
CA LYS A 75 13.58 2.37 37.34
C LYS A 75 15.09 2.57 37.47
N PRO A 76 15.88 1.62 38.03
CA PRO A 76 17.33 1.72 38.01
C PRO A 76 17.91 1.73 36.60
N LEU A 77 17.42 0.87 35.71
CA LEU A 77 17.92 0.76 34.33
C LEU A 77 17.62 2.02 33.50
N LEU A 78 16.45 2.63 33.66
CA LEU A 78 16.09 3.87 32.95
C LEU A 78 17.04 5.04 33.29
N LYS A 79 17.63 5.05 34.49
CA LYS A 79 18.61 6.08 34.90
C LYS A 79 19.99 5.89 34.27
N ILE A 80 20.27 4.71 33.74
CA ILE A 80 21.55 4.38 33.10
C ILE A 80 21.56 4.84 31.65
N LEU A 81 20.40 5.03 31.03
CA LEU A 81 20.27 5.56 29.67
C LEU A 81 20.96 6.91 29.55
N ASP A 82 21.80 7.06 28.53
CA ASP A 82 22.65 8.23 28.34
C ASP A 82 22.61 8.74 26.90
N LYS A 83 22.05 9.94 26.75
CA LYS A 83 21.95 10.62 25.47
C LYS A 83 23.31 10.98 24.85
N SER A 84 24.37 11.12 25.65
CA SER A 84 25.72 11.36 25.13
C SER A 84 26.25 10.16 24.34
N ASN A 85 25.94 8.93 24.76
CA ASN A 85 26.30 7.73 23.99
C ASN A 85 25.56 7.69 22.66
N MET A 86 24.28 8.03 22.66
CA MET A 86 23.46 8.12 21.45
C MET A 86 24.04 9.15 20.48
N HIS A 87 24.41 10.33 20.99
CA HIS A 87 25.02 11.40 20.18
C HIS A 87 26.36 11.00 19.55
N GLU A 88 27.29 10.42 20.32
CA GLU A 88 28.61 10.03 19.80
C GLU A 88 28.52 8.88 18.78
N ASN A 89 27.63 7.91 19.03
CA ASN A 89 27.38 6.84 18.06
C ASN A 89 26.75 7.40 16.78
N LEU A 90 25.76 8.29 16.91
CA LEU A 90 25.09 8.89 15.76
C LEU A 90 26.06 9.73 14.93
N LYS A 91 26.90 10.53 15.59
CA LYS A 91 27.95 11.33 14.92
C LYS A 91 28.88 10.49 14.06
N THR A 92 29.24 9.30 14.53
CA THR A 92 30.05 8.36 13.74
C THR A 92 29.21 7.76 12.61
N PHE A 93 27.98 7.35 12.90
CA PHE A 93 27.09 6.70 11.95
C PHE A 93 26.63 7.61 10.79
N THR A 94 26.49 8.91 11.03
CA THR A 94 26.19 9.92 9.99
C THR A 94 27.44 10.46 9.30
N SER A 95 28.64 10.02 9.70
CA SER A 95 29.90 10.45 9.06
C SER A 95 30.20 9.69 7.76
N PHE A 96 29.58 8.53 7.56
CA PHE A 96 29.58 7.85 6.28
C PHE A 96 28.88 8.74 5.24
N HIS A 97 29.43 8.84 4.04
CA HIS A 97 28.87 9.70 2.98
C HIS A 97 27.40 9.37 2.70
N THR A 98 27.08 8.08 2.68
CA THR A 98 25.74 7.51 2.60
C THR A 98 25.78 6.13 3.24
N ARG A 99 24.64 5.60 3.71
CA ARG A 99 24.51 4.21 4.12
C ARG A 99 23.64 3.41 3.16
N TYR A 100 23.50 3.88 1.91
CA TYR A 100 22.73 3.22 0.88
C TYR A 100 23.18 1.77 0.66
N TYR A 101 22.23 0.84 0.68
CA TYR A 101 22.48 -0.60 0.78
C TYR A 101 23.32 -1.21 -0.36
N LYS A 102 23.33 -0.59 -1.55
CA LYS A 102 24.16 -1.00 -2.71
C LYS A 102 25.52 -0.29 -2.78
N SER A 103 25.80 0.64 -1.86
CA SER A 103 27.07 1.37 -1.83
C SER A 103 28.11 0.66 -0.97
N ASP A 104 29.39 0.90 -1.26
CA ASP A 104 30.47 0.39 -0.40
C ASP A 104 30.43 1.02 1.00
N TYR A 105 29.99 2.28 1.10
CA TYR A 105 29.76 2.94 2.39
C TYR A 105 28.65 2.25 3.20
N GLY A 106 27.57 1.78 2.54
CA GLY A 106 26.54 0.95 3.16
C GLY A 106 27.13 -0.32 3.78
N ARG A 107 27.97 -1.05 3.03
CA ARG A 107 28.72 -2.21 3.56
C ARG A 107 29.59 -1.83 4.76
N GLN A 108 30.44 -0.81 4.64
CA GLN A 108 31.33 -0.34 5.71
C GLN A 108 30.56 0.07 6.98
N SER A 109 29.42 0.77 6.81
CA SER A 109 28.57 1.18 7.94
C SER A 109 27.99 -0.02 8.69
N SER A 110 27.56 -1.07 7.97
CA SER A 110 27.08 -2.31 8.61
C SER A 110 28.20 -3.08 9.32
N GLU A 111 29.40 -3.13 8.74
CA GLU A 111 30.57 -3.76 9.39
C GLU A 111 30.95 -3.02 10.67
N TRP A 112 30.98 -1.69 10.63
CA TRP A 112 31.24 -0.85 11.80
C TRP A 112 30.19 -1.06 12.90
N LEU A 113 28.91 -1.09 12.54
CA LEU A 113 27.83 -1.27 13.51
C LEU A 113 27.89 -2.66 14.15
N LEU A 114 28.17 -3.72 13.38
CA LEU A 114 28.37 -5.06 13.93
C LEU A 114 29.55 -5.10 14.90
N GLU A 115 30.69 -4.51 14.52
CA GLU A 115 31.87 -4.46 15.38
C GLU A 115 31.58 -3.73 16.69
N LYS A 116 30.85 -2.62 16.62
CA LYS A 116 30.42 -1.85 17.80
C LYS A 116 29.55 -2.69 18.73
N VAL A 117 28.56 -3.39 18.19
CA VAL A 117 27.66 -4.28 18.95
C VAL A 117 28.44 -5.44 19.58
N GLN A 118 29.32 -6.10 18.82
CA GLN A 118 30.14 -7.20 19.33
C GLN A 118 31.12 -6.75 20.41
N THR A 119 31.70 -5.56 20.27
CA THR A 119 32.57 -4.97 21.30
C THR A 119 31.79 -4.71 22.58
N MET A 120 30.59 -4.12 22.48
CA MET A 120 29.73 -3.88 23.64
C MET A 120 29.35 -5.17 24.38
N ILE A 121 29.08 -6.25 23.64
CA ILE A 121 28.78 -7.57 24.22
C ILE A 121 29.99 -8.12 24.99
N LYS A 122 31.20 -8.03 24.41
CA LYS A 122 32.44 -8.50 25.02
C LYS A 122 32.84 -7.66 26.25
N ASP A 123 32.73 -6.34 26.15
CA ASP A 123 33.06 -5.42 27.25
C ASP A 123 32.14 -5.65 28.47
N ALA A 124 30.91 -6.10 28.23
CA ALA A 124 29.99 -6.52 29.28
C ALA A 124 30.23 -7.95 29.81
N GLY A 125 31.14 -8.73 29.20
CA GLY A 125 31.33 -10.16 29.50
C GLY A 125 30.11 -11.02 29.19
N ALA A 126 29.20 -10.52 28.34
CA ALA A 126 27.93 -11.17 28.06
C ALA A 126 28.07 -12.35 27.07
N ASP A 127 29.15 -12.39 26.30
CA ASP A 127 29.49 -13.49 25.40
C ASP A 127 29.76 -14.81 26.15
N GLU A 128 30.27 -14.75 27.38
CA GLU A 128 30.41 -15.92 28.26
C GLU A 128 29.07 -16.60 28.57
N TYR A 129 27.96 -15.85 28.49
CA TYR A 129 26.60 -16.33 28.72
C TYR A 129 25.83 -16.61 27.42
N GLY A 130 26.50 -16.59 26.26
CA GLY A 130 25.90 -16.91 24.96
C GLY A 130 25.25 -15.74 24.23
N VAL A 131 25.41 -14.51 24.73
CA VAL A 131 25.00 -13.30 24.00
C VAL A 131 25.93 -13.12 22.80
N HIS A 132 25.37 -12.91 21.61
CA HIS A 132 26.16 -12.77 20.39
C HIS A 132 25.47 -11.92 19.34
N ALA A 133 26.22 -11.35 18.41
CA ALA A 133 25.70 -10.63 17.26
C ALA A 133 26.34 -11.11 15.96
N ARG A 134 25.53 -11.23 14.91
CA ARG A 134 25.96 -11.72 13.59
C ARG A 134 25.26 -10.99 12.46
N HIS A 135 25.91 -10.98 11.30
CA HIS A 135 25.26 -10.60 10.06
C HIS A 135 24.24 -11.65 9.62
N PHE A 136 23.09 -11.17 9.17
CA PHE A 136 22.20 -11.84 8.24
C PHE A 136 22.58 -11.41 6.83
N LYS A 137 23.06 -12.36 6.02
CA LYS A 137 23.72 -12.05 4.75
C LYS A 137 22.72 -11.76 3.63
N HIS A 138 23.03 -10.74 2.82
CA HIS A 138 22.24 -10.34 1.67
C HIS A 138 23.09 -10.20 0.39
N PRO A 139 22.49 -10.32 -0.81
CA PRO A 139 23.24 -10.29 -2.07
C PRO A 139 23.71 -8.88 -2.51
N TRP A 140 23.29 -7.81 -1.84
CA TRP A 140 23.59 -6.42 -2.22
C TRP A 140 24.77 -5.78 -1.48
N GLY A 141 25.44 -6.52 -0.60
CA GLY A 141 26.67 -6.06 0.09
C GLY A 141 26.45 -5.65 1.53
N GLN A 142 25.53 -4.70 1.79
CA GLN A 142 25.15 -4.34 3.16
C GLN A 142 24.32 -5.47 3.81
N ASN A 143 24.73 -5.95 4.98
CA ASN A 143 24.07 -7.06 5.67
C ASN A 143 23.27 -6.55 6.86
N SER A 144 22.10 -7.12 7.13
CA SER A 144 21.38 -6.83 8.38
C SER A 144 22.13 -7.43 9.57
N ILE A 145 21.93 -6.89 10.77
CA ILE A 145 22.59 -7.37 12.00
C ILE A 145 21.51 -7.91 12.95
N ILE A 146 21.77 -9.06 13.55
CA ILE A 146 20.92 -9.66 14.58
C ILE A 146 21.80 -9.90 15.81
N ALA A 147 21.54 -9.16 16.88
CA ALA A 147 22.08 -9.43 18.21
C ALA A 147 21.07 -10.26 19.01
N THR A 148 21.52 -11.35 19.62
CA THR A 148 20.67 -12.31 20.35
C THR A 148 21.12 -12.38 21.80
N ILE A 149 20.19 -12.17 22.73
CA ILE A 149 20.37 -12.42 24.17
C ILE A 149 19.51 -13.64 24.53
N PRO A 150 20.12 -14.77 24.96
CA PRO A 150 19.38 -15.97 25.30
C PRO A 150 18.31 -15.75 26.39
N GLY A 151 17.21 -16.49 26.31
CA GLY A 151 16.22 -16.61 27.39
C GLY A 151 15.99 -18.08 27.73
N GLN A 152 15.06 -18.36 28.66
CA GLN A 152 14.71 -19.73 29.06
C GLN A 152 13.96 -20.51 27.98
N SER A 153 13.35 -19.82 27.02
CA SER A 153 12.64 -20.41 25.88
C SER A 153 13.13 -19.82 24.56
N ASN A 154 12.81 -20.50 23.46
CA ASN A 154 13.06 -20.02 22.09
C ASN A 154 12.02 -19.00 21.60
N SER A 155 11.11 -18.57 22.48
CA SER A 155 10.13 -17.53 22.18
C SER A 155 10.83 -16.18 22.18
N THR A 156 10.77 -15.44 21.09
CA THR A 156 11.61 -14.25 20.86
C THR A 156 10.79 -12.96 20.91
N VAL A 157 11.31 -11.96 21.61
CA VAL A 157 10.90 -10.55 21.53
C VAL A 157 11.91 -9.81 20.66
N VAL A 158 11.44 -9.08 19.65
CA VAL A 158 12.28 -8.36 18.70
C VAL A 158 12.13 -6.85 18.91
N ILE A 159 13.23 -6.13 18.91
CA ILE A 159 13.26 -4.68 18.66
C ILE A 159 14.08 -4.41 17.40
N GLY A 160 13.62 -3.49 16.58
CA GLY A 160 14.18 -3.24 15.24
C GLY A 160 14.28 -1.76 14.90
N ALA A 161 15.24 -1.46 14.03
CA ALA A 161 15.48 -0.19 13.36
C ALA A 161 16.19 -0.50 12.03
N HIS A 162 16.17 0.39 11.04
CA HIS A 162 16.98 0.18 9.84
C HIS A 162 18.27 0.99 9.89
N GLN A 163 19.32 0.46 9.27
CA GLN A 163 20.67 1.06 9.30
C GLN A 163 21.06 1.74 7.98
N ASP A 164 20.32 1.51 6.89
CA ASP A 164 20.59 2.20 5.63
C ASP A 164 20.09 3.65 5.64
N SER A 165 20.41 4.36 4.56
CA SER A 165 19.90 5.70 4.27
C SER A 165 19.88 5.90 2.76
N ILE A 166 18.99 6.76 2.28
CA ILE A 166 18.92 7.09 0.85
C ILE A 166 19.00 8.60 0.59
N ASN A 167 19.41 8.96 -0.61
CA ASN A 167 19.13 10.26 -1.19
C ASN A 167 18.24 10.08 -2.41
N LEU A 168 17.01 10.59 -2.39
CA LEU A 168 16.04 10.32 -3.47
C LEU A 168 16.45 10.89 -4.85
N PHE A 169 17.31 11.91 -4.90
CA PHE A 169 17.76 12.48 -6.17
C PHE A 169 18.80 11.60 -6.86
N PHE A 170 19.81 11.13 -6.12
CA PHE A 170 20.83 10.20 -6.61
C PHE A 170 21.35 9.31 -5.47
N PRO A 171 20.71 8.15 -5.23
CA PRO A 171 20.94 7.29 -4.07
C PRO A 171 22.39 6.85 -3.84
N SER A 172 23.17 6.74 -4.92
CA SER A 172 24.56 6.23 -4.86
C SER A 172 25.63 7.32 -4.99
N ILE A 173 25.25 8.58 -5.22
CA ILE A 173 26.20 9.66 -5.52
C ILE A 173 26.10 10.77 -4.47
N LEU A 174 24.88 11.20 -4.14
CA LEU A 174 24.69 12.27 -3.17
C LEU A 174 24.84 11.75 -1.75
N SER A 175 25.22 12.64 -0.84
CA SER A 175 25.29 12.28 0.57
C SER A 175 23.91 12.05 1.14
N ALA A 176 23.82 11.07 2.02
CA ALA A 176 22.63 10.74 2.81
C ALA A 176 23.09 10.45 4.23
N PRO A 177 23.30 11.50 5.06
CA PRO A 177 23.74 11.28 6.44
C PRO A 177 22.71 10.50 7.24
N GLY A 178 21.41 10.58 6.91
CA GLY A 178 20.36 9.74 7.49
C GLY A 178 20.34 9.83 9.01
N ALA A 179 20.32 11.05 9.56
CA ALA A 179 20.49 11.25 10.98
C ALA A 179 19.22 10.91 11.75
N ASP A 180 18.08 11.41 11.29
CA ASP A 180 16.77 11.01 11.80
C ASP A 180 16.37 9.65 11.23
N ASP A 181 16.55 9.48 9.91
CA ASP A 181 16.04 8.35 9.11
C ASP A 181 17.18 7.45 8.57
N ASP A 182 17.47 6.31 9.20
CA ASP A 182 17.07 5.93 10.57
C ASP A 182 18.28 5.77 11.49
N GLY A 183 19.18 6.76 11.40
CA GLY A 183 20.29 6.88 12.34
C GLY A 183 19.79 6.98 13.78
N SER A 184 18.68 7.70 14.00
CA SER A 184 18.12 7.96 15.32
C SER A 184 17.54 6.69 15.97
N GLY A 185 16.74 5.89 15.27
CA GLY A 185 16.22 4.61 15.73
C GLY A 185 17.33 3.59 15.95
N THR A 186 18.29 3.54 15.01
CA THR A 186 19.50 2.69 15.13
C THR A 186 20.25 2.91 16.44
N VAL A 187 20.53 4.18 16.81
CA VAL A 187 21.26 4.47 18.06
C VAL A 187 20.37 4.35 19.30
N THR A 188 19.05 4.52 19.16
CA THR A 188 18.08 4.29 20.25
C THR A 188 18.05 2.82 20.68
N ILE A 189 17.99 1.88 19.74
CA ILE A 189 18.03 0.45 20.07
C ILE A 189 19.44 -0.02 20.46
N LEU A 190 20.49 0.65 19.98
CA LEU A 190 21.88 0.41 20.41
C LEU A 190 22.10 0.82 21.89
N GLU A 191 21.57 1.95 22.31
CA GLU A 191 21.62 2.39 23.72
C GLU A 191 20.75 1.49 24.61
N THR A 192 19.62 1.02 24.09
CA THR A 192 18.78 0.03 24.78
C THR A 192 19.55 -1.27 25.00
N LEU A 193 20.26 -1.79 23.98
CA LEU A 193 21.14 -2.96 24.13
C LEU A 193 22.20 -2.72 25.20
N ARG A 194 22.88 -1.56 25.19
CA ARG A 194 23.92 -1.24 26.18
C ARG A 194 23.40 -1.34 27.60
N VAL A 195 22.21 -0.81 27.86
CA VAL A 195 21.59 -0.87 29.20
C VAL A 195 21.16 -2.30 29.54
N LEU A 196 20.58 -3.05 28.61
CA LEU A 196 20.23 -4.47 28.82
C LEU A 196 21.44 -5.31 29.23
N LEU A 197 22.61 -5.04 28.65
CA LEU A 197 23.86 -5.74 28.97
C LEU A 197 24.39 -5.43 30.39
N THR A 198 23.91 -4.37 31.05
CA THR A 198 24.25 -4.10 32.46
C THR A 198 23.44 -4.95 33.45
N SER A 199 22.36 -5.60 32.99
CA SER A 199 21.48 -6.39 33.84
C SER A 199 21.92 -7.85 33.88
N GLU A 200 22.47 -8.29 35.01
CA GLU A 200 22.92 -9.68 35.21
C GLU A 200 21.84 -10.73 34.90
N ASP A 201 20.60 -10.48 35.30
CA ASP A 201 19.51 -11.42 35.05
C ASP A 201 19.17 -11.57 33.56
N VAL A 202 19.39 -10.51 32.78
CA VAL A 202 19.14 -10.50 31.34
C VAL A 202 20.28 -11.22 30.62
N ILE A 203 21.54 -10.87 30.89
CA ILE A 203 22.69 -11.51 30.22
C ILE A 203 22.83 -12.99 30.58
N LYS A 204 22.47 -13.39 31.82
CA LYS A 204 22.49 -14.81 32.26
C LYS A 204 21.28 -15.61 31.77
N GLY A 205 20.44 -15.02 30.91
CA GLY A 205 19.29 -15.69 30.30
C GLY A 205 18.21 -16.15 31.27
N LYS A 206 18.01 -15.42 32.38
CA LYS A 206 16.95 -15.74 33.36
C LYS A 206 15.55 -15.31 32.89
N SER A 207 15.48 -14.43 31.89
CA SER A 207 14.23 -14.01 31.27
C SER A 207 13.49 -15.17 30.61
N SER A 208 12.16 -15.19 30.64
CA SER A 208 11.38 -16.28 30.03
C SER A 208 11.54 -16.37 28.51
N ASN A 209 11.69 -15.22 27.85
CA ASN A 209 11.78 -15.10 26.39
C ASN A 209 13.17 -14.62 25.98
N GLN A 210 13.62 -15.07 24.80
CA GLN A 210 14.81 -14.57 24.12
C GLN A 210 14.58 -13.14 23.62
N ILE A 211 15.65 -12.35 23.56
CA ILE A 211 15.63 -11.02 22.94
C ILE A 211 16.45 -11.07 21.67
N GLU A 212 15.92 -10.49 20.60
CA GLU A 212 16.70 -10.14 19.42
C GLU A 212 16.61 -8.63 19.15
N ILE A 213 17.76 -8.01 18.88
CA ILE A 213 17.87 -6.63 18.41
C ILE A 213 18.30 -6.67 16.95
N HIS A 214 17.50 -6.09 16.07
CA HIS A 214 17.70 -6.13 14.62
C HIS A 214 18.07 -4.75 14.10
N TRP A 215 19.10 -4.70 13.24
CA TRP A 215 19.37 -3.55 12.38
C TRP A 215 19.20 -3.98 10.93
N TYR A 216 18.10 -3.56 10.31
CA TYR A 216 17.71 -3.98 8.97
C TYR A 216 18.51 -3.24 7.90
N SER A 217 18.95 -3.95 6.88
CA SER A 217 19.54 -3.34 5.68
C SER A 217 18.48 -3.17 4.61
N ALA A 218 18.63 -2.17 3.74
CA ALA A 218 17.79 -2.00 2.55
C ALA A 218 16.30 -1.82 2.87
N GLU A 219 15.96 -1.11 3.95
CA GLU A 219 14.59 -0.62 4.18
C GLU A 219 14.18 0.29 3.02
N GLU A 220 15.07 1.20 2.64
CA GLU A 220 14.87 2.21 1.59
C GLU A 220 14.77 1.58 0.19
N GLY A 221 15.24 0.32 0.08
CA GLY A 221 15.08 -0.53 -1.09
C GLY A 221 13.70 -1.18 -1.20
N GLY A 222 12.81 -0.95 -0.23
CA GLY A 222 11.51 -1.59 -0.10
C GLY A 222 11.48 -2.72 0.91
N LEU A 223 11.91 -2.45 2.15
CA LEU A 223 11.90 -3.38 3.28
C LEU A 223 12.68 -4.69 3.00
N LEU A 224 13.69 -4.66 2.12
CA LEU A 224 14.28 -5.88 1.57
C LEU A 224 14.94 -6.74 2.65
N GLY A 225 15.65 -6.12 3.60
CA GLY A 225 16.32 -6.84 4.68
C GLY A 225 15.34 -7.47 5.68
N SER A 226 14.37 -6.70 6.17
CA SER A 226 13.37 -7.24 7.11
C SER A 226 12.48 -8.30 6.45
N GLN A 227 12.10 -8.12 5.19
CA GLN A 227 11.33 -9.13 4.45
C GLN A 227 12.09 -10.44 4.28
N ALA A 228 13.41 -10.40 4.03
CA ALA A 228 14.24 -11.60 3.94
C ALA A 228 14.31 -12.34 5.29
N ILE A 229 14.52 -11.61 6.40
CA ILE A 229 14.56 -12.16 7.76
C ILE A 229 13.22 -12.80 8.13
N PHE A 230 12.12 -12.05 8.00
CA PHE A 230 10.81 -12.56 8.40
C PHE A 230 10.29 -13.66 7.47
N SER A 231 10.72 -13.69 6.21
CA SER A 231 10.46 -14.83 5.31
C SER A 231 11.20 -16.08 5.77
N GLU A 232 12.46 -15.98 6.20
CA GLU A 232 13.17 -17.11 6.79
C GLU A 232 12.52 -17.57 8.09
N TYR A 233 12.11 -16.65 8.95
CA TYR A 233 11.46 -16.96 10.23
C TYR A 233 10.13 -17.67 10.03
N GLU A 234 9.31 -17.19 9.10
CA GLU A 234 8.06 -17.86 8.69
C GLU A 234 8.33 -19.28 8.17
N LYS A 235 9.30 -19.45 7.25
CA LYS A 235 9.66 -20.76 6.67
C LYS A 235 10.19 -21.75 7.71
N THR A 236 10.91 -21.26 8.71
CA THR A 236 11.52 -22.08 9.77
C THR A 236 10.63 -22.23 11.00
N GLY A 237 9.44 -21.61 11.01
CA GLY A 237 8.49 -21.69 12.11
C GLY A 237 8.99 -21.06 13.41
N ARG A 238 9.73 -19.95 13.31
CA ARG A 238 10.21 -19.20 14.49
C ARG A 238 9.05 -18.68 15.32
N ASP A 239 9.20 -18.75 16.64
CA ASP A 239 8.21 -18.22 17.59
C ASP A 239 8.56 -16.77 17.95
N ILE A 240 7.97 -15.81 17.23
CA ILE A 240 8.11 -14.37 17.52
C ILE A 240 6.86 -13.87 18.25
N LYS A 241 7.04 -13.45 19.50
CA LYS A 241 5.96 -12.95 20.36
C LYS A 241 5.53 -11.53 20.04
N ALA A 242 6.51 -10.68 19.78
CA ALA A 242 6.30 -9.27 19.51
C ALA A 242 7.52 -8.69 18.80
N MET A 243 7.27 -7.76 17.89
CA MET A 243 8.28 -6.93 17.25
C MET A 243 7.91 -5.46 17.44
N LEU A 244 8.85 -4.64 17.91
CA LEU A 244 8.70 -3.19 17.99
C LEU A 244 9.71 -2.53 17.05
N GLN A 245 9.22 -1.75 16.09
CA GLN A 245 10.04 -0.90 15.24
C GLN A 245 10.24 0.47 15.90
N GLN A 246 11.48 0.94 15.90
CA GLN A 246 11.89 2.32 16.14
C GLN A 246 12.44 2.86 14.84
N ASP A 247 11.78 3.88 14.29
CA ASP A 247 12.16 4.49 13.02
C ASP A 247 11.76 5.97 13.06
N MET A 248 12.73 6.85 12.86
CA MET A 248 12.66 8.30 13.13
C MET A 248 12.24 8.61 14.57
N THR A 249 13.21 8.87 15.44
CA THR A 249 13.03 9.02 16.89
C THR A 249 13.51 10.37 17.42
N GLY A 250 13.91 11.29 16.54
CA GLY A 250 14.69 12.46 16.92
C GLY A 250 14.07 13.82 16.61
N TYR A 251 13.18 13.95 15.63
CA TYR A 251 12.73 15.26 15.17
C TYR A 251 11.40 15.70 15.81
N THR A 252 11.45 16.85 16.49
CA THR A 252 10.29 17.41 17.22
C THR A 252 9.90 18.82 16.75
N GLN A 253 10.76 19.49 15.98
CA GLN A 253 10.65 20.91 15.71
C GLN A 253 9.33 21.29 15.05
N ARG A 254 8.85 20.52 14.05
CA ARG A 254 7.58 20.84 13.36
C ARG A 254 6.35 20.65 14.23
N THR A 255 6.37 19.69 15.15
CA THR A 255 5.31 19.50 16.14
C THR A 255 5.23 20.72 17.06
N LEU A 256 6.39 21.17 17.56
CA LEU A 256 6.49 22.36 18.40
C LEU A 256 6.11 23.65 17.65
N ASP A 257 6.56 23.82 16.41
CA ASP A 257 6.23 24.96 15.55
C ASP A 257 4.73 25.03 15.21
N ALA A 258 4.05 23.87 15.17
CA ALA A 258 2.61 23.79 15.00
C ALA A 258 1.82 24.13 16.27
N GLY A 259 2.49 24.37 17.41
CA GLY A 259 1.88 24.63 18.71
C GLY A 259 1.31 23.37 19.39
N GLU A 260 1.68 22.19 18.91
CA GLU A 260 1.27 20.91 19.49
C GLU A 260 2.25 20.48 20.59
N PRO A 261 1.79 19.75 21.62
CA PRO A 261 2.67 19.25 22.66
C PRO A 261 3.63 18.20 22.10
N GLU A 262 4.86 18.19 22.62
CA GLU A 262 5.80 17.11 22.37
C GLU A 262 5.18 15.76 22.77
N SER A 263 5.22 14.80 21.87
CA SER A 263 4.62 13.48 22.05
C SER A 263 5.25 12.49 21.09
N VAL A 264 5.29 11.20 21.47
CA VAL A 264 5.68 10.12 20.54
C VAL A 264 4.49 9.71 19.68
N GLY A 265 4.73 9.41 18.41
CA GLY A 265 3.72 8.90 17.49
C GLY A 265 3.56 7.39 17.58
N VAL A 266 2.37 6.91 17.93
CA VAL A 266 2.03 5.46 17.91
C VAL A 266 1.23 5.16 16.66
N ILE A 267 1.79 4.34 15.77
CA ILE A 267 1.16 3.97 14.51
C ILE A 267 0.06 2.93 14.75
N THR A 268 -1.06 3.08 14.04
CA THR A 268 -2.28 2.29 14.26
C THR A 268 -2.75 1.48 13.05
N ASP A 269 -2.12 1.67 11.89
CA ASP A 269 -2.33 0.89 10.67
C ASP A 269 -1.19 -0.11 10.44
N PHE A 270 -1.50 -1.26 9.84
CA PHE A 270 -0.54 -2.35 9.54
C PHE A 270 0.22 -2.94 10.75
N VAL A 271 -0.34 -2.78 11.95
CA VAL A 271 0.21 -3.26 13.25
C VAL A 271 -0.77 -4.18 13.98
N ASP A 272 -0.28 -4.90 14.99
CA ASP A 272 -1.11 -5.67 15.91
C ASP A 272 -1.78 -4.77 16.96
N PRO A 273 -3.12 -4.77 17.09
CA PRO A 273 -3.82 -3.85 17.97
C PRO A 273 -3.58 -4.13 19.46
N ASP A 274 -3.37 -5.38 19.86
CA ASP A 274 -3.16 -5.76 21.27
C ASP A 274 -1.75 -5.33 21.73
N LEU A 275 -0.74 -5.54 20.89
CA LEU A 275 0.62 -5.04 21.10
C LEU A 275 0.66 -3.51 21.08
N THR A 276 -0.04 -2.86 20.14
CA THR A 276 -0.14 -1.39 20.08
C THR A 276 -0.79 -0.82 21.34
N ALA A 277 -1.86 -1.44 21.85
CA ALA A 277 -2.48 -1.06 23.11
C ALA A 277 -1.54 -1.25 24.30
N PHE A 278 -0.68 -2.26 24.27
CA PHE A 278 0.35 -2.46 25.27
C PHE A 278 1.41 -1.35 25.22
N ILE A 279 1.95 -1.02 24.04
CA ILE A 279 2.92 0.07 23.85
C ILE A 279 2.40 1.41 24.41
N LYS A 280 1.14 1.77 24.15
CA LYS A 280 0.53 3.00 24.71
C LYS A 280 0.60 3.07 26.25
N LYS A 281 0.42 1.93 26.93
CA LYS A 281 0.55 1.84 28.39
C LYS A 281 2.00 1.99 28.85
N ILE A 282 2.95 1.48 28.08
CA ILE A 282 4.39 1.61 28.35
C ILE A 282 4.81 3.07 28.24
N VAL A 283 4.38 3.76 27.18
CA VAL A 283 4.64 5.20 27.02
C VAL A 283 4.10 5.97 28.22
N THR A 284 2.83 5.73 28.57
CA THR A 284 2.17 6.42 29.70
C THR A 284 2.88 6.19 31.04
N GLU A 285 3.49 5.03 31.25
CA GLU A 285 4.14 4.68 32.52
C GLU A 285 5.60 5.14 32.61
N TYR A 286 6.35 5.11 31.51
CA TYR A 286 7.81 5.28 31.53
C TYR A 286 8.34 6.49 30.77
N CYS A 287 7.56 7.09 29.88
CA CYS A 287 7.94 8.34 29.23
C CYS A 287 7.45 9.54 30.03
N ASP A 288 8.19 10.63 29.92
CA ASP A 288 7.84 11.91 30.53
C ASP A 288 6.92 12.74 29.59
N ILE A 289 6.74 12.29 28.34
CA ILE A 289 5.89 12.86 27.31
C ILE A 289 4.74 11.90 26.93
N PRO A 290 3.57 12.42 26.50
CA PRO A 290 2.45 11.59 26.06
C PRO A 290 2.71 10.92 24.70
N TYR A 291 1.77 10.08 24.26
CA TYR A 291 1.70 9.61 22.88
C TYR A 291 0.56 10.30 22.11
N VAL A 292 0.69 10.33 20.79
CA VAL A 292 -0.38 10.63 19.84
C VAL A 292 -0.60 9.42 18.93
N GLU A 293 -1.86 9.06 18.65
CA GLU A 293 -2.15 8.02 17.67
C GLU A 293 -2.06 8.61 16.26
N THR A 294 -1.34 7.93 15.38
CA THR A 294 -1.11 8.37 14.01
C THR A 294 -1.20 7.20 13.03
N LYS A 295 -1.15 7.50 11.74
CA LYS A 295 -1.20 6.53 10.64
C LYS A 295 -0.19 6.90 9.57
N CYS A 296 0.47 5.90 9.01
CA CYS A 296 1.33 6.09 7.84
C CYS A 296 0.54 6.13 6.53
N GLY A 297 -0.57 5.38 6.46
CA GLY A 297 -1.38 5.20 5.26
C GLY A 297 -0.89 4.08 4.33
N TYR A 298 0.24 3.44 4.63
CA TYR A 298 0.81 2.30 3.90
C TYR A 298 1.73 1.48 4.84
N ALA A 299 2.27 0.36 4.33
CA ALA A 299 3.30 -0.44 5.01
C ALA A 299 4.62 0.34 5.08
N CYS A 300 4.75 1.23 6.07
CA CYS A 300 5.71 2.33 6.04
C CYS A 300 7.13 2.03 6.49
N SER A 301 7.35 0.91 7.19
CA SER A 301 8.68 0.54 7.71
C SER A 301 8.69 -0.97 8.02
N ASP A 302 9.80 -1.48 8.56
CA ASP A 302 10.09 -2.91 8.70
C ASP A 302 9.08 -3.71 9.53
N HIS A 303 8.32 -3.06 10.42
CA HIS A 303 7.21 -3.69 11.16
C HIS A 303 6.20 -4.37 10.21
N ALA A 304 6.01 -3.82 9.01
CA ALA A 304 5.11 -4.37 8.02
C ALA A 304 5.56 -5.76 7.53
N SER A 305 6.86 -6.03 7.47
CA SER A 305 7.41 -7.34 7.13
C SER A 305 7.04 -8.40 8.16
N ALA A 306 7.11 -8.05 9.45
CA ALA A 306 6.69 -8.91 10.55
C ALA A 306 5.16 -9.14 10.53
N SER A 307 4.37 -8.08 10.35
CA SER A 307 2.91 -8.17 10.20
C SER A 307 2.50 -9.05 9.03
N LYS A 308 3.19 -8.93 7.89
CA LYS A 308 2.93 -9.73 6.68
C LYS A 308 3.22 -11.21 6.91
N ALA A 309 4.28 -11.54 7.65
CA ALA A 309 4.58 -12.91 8.09
C ALA A 309 3.56 -13.46 9.11
N GLY A 310 2.72 -12.61 9.71
CA GLY A 310 1.73 -12.99 10.72
C GLY A 310 2.22 -12.85 12.16
N TYR A 311 3.34 -12.18 12.41
CA TYR A 311 3.83 -11.90 13.77
C TYR A 311 3.23 -10.61 14.33
N PRO A 312 2.93 -10.54 15.64
CA PRO A 312 2.51 -9.29 16.28
C PRO A 312 3.62 -8.24 16.17
N SER A 313 3.33 -7.12 15.51
CA SER A 313 4.27 -6.00 15.36
C SER A 313 3.63 -4.68 15.77
N ALA A 314 4.45 -3.73 16.23
CA ALA A 314 4.05 -2.36 16.51
C ALA A 314 5.14 -1.40 16.04
N PHE A 315 4.76 -0.15 15.81
CA PHE A 315 5.66 0.89 15.34
C PHE A 315 5.42 2.19 16.10
N VAL A 316 6.51 2.77 16.60
CA VAL A 316 6.54 4.09 17.24
C VAL A 316 7.50 4.98 16.46
N ILE A 317 7.00 6.15 16.07
CA ILE A 317 7.69 7.22 15.34
C ILE A 317 7.77 8.47 16.25
N GLU A 318 8.60 9.45 15.90
CA GLU A 318 8.85 10.66 16.68
C GLU A 318 7.61 11.48 17.04
N SER A 319 6.58 11.57 16.18
CA SER A 319 5.39 12.37 16.45
C SER A 319 4.23 12.05 15.49
N ASP A 320 3.17 12.85 15.46
CA ASP A 320 2.12 12.74 14.44
C ASP A 320 2.75 12.83 13.04
N PHE A 321 2.44 11.86 12.17
CA PHE A 321 3.10 11.64 10.88
C PHE A 321 3.06 12.87 9.95
N LYS A 322 2.08 13.76 10.11
CA LYS A 322 2.01 15.02 9.33
C LYS A 322 3.12 16.02 9.67
N TYR A 323 3.75 15.87 10.84
CA TYR A 323 4.83 16.70 11.35
C TYR A 323 6.22 16.05 11.21
N SER A 324 6.33 14.86 10.63
CA SER A 324 7.61 14.19 10.40
C SER A 324 8.63 15.08 9.69
N ASP A 325 9.91 14.80 9.92
CA ASP A 325 11.00 15.56 9.33
C ASP A 325 10.89 15.66 7.79
N LYS A 326 11.10 16.86 7.25
CA LYS A 326 11.11 17.14 5.81
C LYS A 326 12.50 17.02 5.20
N HIS A 327 13.53 16.88 6.03
CA HIS A 327 14.90 16.72 5.56
C HIS A 327 15.24 15.26 5.22
N ILE A 328 14.40 14.29 5.61
CA ILE A 328 14.57 12.86 5.32
C ILE A 328 14.84 12.60 3.83
N HIS A 329 15.60 11.55 3.57
CA HIS A 329 16.07 11.17 2.24
C HIS A 329 16.81 12.28 1.46
N THR A 330 17.39 13.26 2.16
CA THR A 330 18.22 14.31 1.57
C THR A 330 19.58 14.40 2.25
N SER A 331 20.46 15.23 1.68
CA SER A 331 21.76 15.52 2.28
C SER A 331 21.69 16.39 3.55
N ASP A 332 20.53 16.97 3.87
CA ASP A 332 20.35 17.83 5.04
C ASP A 332 19.70 17.10 6.22
N ASP A 333 19.28 15.83 6.08
CA ASP A 333 18.93 14.99 7.23
C ASP A 333 20.17 14.85 8.11
N SER A 334 20.22 15.60 9.20
CA SER A 334 21.43 15.87 9.95
C SER A 334 21.17 16.06 11.43
N ILE A 335 22.17 15.69 12.23
CA ILE A 335 22.10 15.66 13.71
C ILE A 335 21.65 16.98 14.33
N LYS A 336 21.92 18.12 13.68
CA LYS A 336 21.56 19.46 14.19
C LYS A 336 20.05 19.66 14.39
N TYR A 337 19.21 18.85 13.74
CA TYR A 337 17.76 18.96 13.84
C TYR A 337 17.15 18.04 14.91
N LEU A 338 17.95 17.14 15.50
CA LEU A 338 17.45 16.12 16.41
C LEU A 338 17.47 16.61 17.86
N ASN A 339 16.44 16.19 18.59
CA ASN A 339 16.31 16.38 20.03
C ASN A 339 16.67 15.07 20.75
N PHE A 340 17.87 15.01 21.33
CA PHE A 340 18.33 13.82 22.04
C PHE A 340 17.58 13.55 23.35
N ASP A 341 16.92 14.56 23.95
CA ASP A 341 16.02 14.32 25.09
C ASP A 341 14.74 13.60 24.63
N HIS A 342 14.29 13.87 23.40
CA HIS A 342 13.18 13.15 22.78
C HIS A 342 13.57 11.70 22.44
N MET A 343 14.73 11.49 21.80
CA MET A 343 15.25 10.13 21.53
C MET A 343 15.43 9.31 22.82
N LEU A 344 15.77 9.96 23.94
CA LEU A 344 15.84 9.30 25.24
C LEU A 344 14.47 8.77 25.70
N GLN A 345 13.36 9.44 25.35
CA GLN A 345 12.00 8.94 25.62
C GLN A 345 11.71 7.67 24.80
N HIS A 346 12.17 7.59 23.54
CA HIS A 346 12.11 6.38 22.73
C HIS A 346 12.97 5.24 23.31
N ALA A 347 14.15 5.54 23.85
CA ALA A 347 14.97 4.53 24.52
C ALA A 347 14.27 4.01 25.81
N ARG A 348 13.61 4.89 26.57
CA ARG A 348 12.84 4.52 27.77
C ARG A 348 11.65 3.61 27.45
N LEU A 349 10.87 3.93 26.42
CA LEU A 349 9.74 3.07 26.02
C LEU A 349 10.24 1.73 25.44
N THR A 350 11.33 1.73 24.68
CA THR A 350 11.91 0.50 24.12
C THR A 350 12.42 -0.43 25.23
N LEU A 351 13.17 0.12 26.19
CA LEU A 351 13.65 -0.65 27.34
C LEU A 351 12.50 -1.18 28.20
N GLY A 352 11.47 -0.35 28.44
CA GLY A 352 10.27 -0.74 29.16
C GLY A 352 9.48 -1.84 28.46
N PHE A 353 9.38 -1.76 27.13
CA PHE A 353 8.80 -2.81 26.29
C PHE A 353 9.56 -4.12 26.40
N VAL A 354 10.86 -4.13 26.14
CA VAL A 354 11.67 -5.35 26.19
C VAL A 354 11.56 -6.00 27.56
N LYS A 355 11.77 -5.24 28.64
CA LYS A 355 11.78 -5.82 30.00
C LYS A 355 10.44 -6.44 30.39
N MET A 356 9.31 -5.85 29.99
CA MET A 356 8.01 -6.45 30.26
C MET A 356 7.68 -7.62 29.34
N ALA A 357 8.01 -7.50 28.05
CA ALA A 357 7.71 -8.53 27.07
C ALA A 357 8.51 -9.82 27.35
N ILE A 358 9.74 -9.72 27.86
CA ILE A 358 10.59 -10.89 28.13
C ILE A 358 10.18 -11.68 29.38
N ASP A 359 9.56 -11.01 30.34
CA ASP A 359 9.08 -11.62 31.60
C ASP A 359 7.58 -11.97 31.53
N SER A 360 6.90 -11.57 30.45
CA SER A 360 5.53 -12.00 30.18
C SER A 360 5.53 -13.50 29.83
N SER A 361 5.06 -14.30 30.80
CA SER A 361 4.92 -15.74 30.62
C SER A 361 3.85 -16.03 29.56
N VAL A 362 4.30 -16.58 28.43
CA VAL A 362 3.47 -17.52 27.67
C VAL A 362 4.15 -18.84 27.93
N PRO A 363 3.46 -19.83 28.54
CA PRO A 363 4.07 -21.14 28.69
C PRO A 363 4.47 -21.63 27.28
N PRO A 364 5.69 -22.17 27.11
CA PRO A 364 6.05 -22.81 25.86
C PRO A 364 4.99 -23.87 25.53
N PRO A 365 4.75 -24.21 24.25
CA PRO A 365 4.07 -25.45 23.93
C PRO A 365 4.80 -26.52 24.73
N SER A 366 4.09 -27.20 25.62
CA SER A 366 4.65 -28.31 26.36
C SER A 366 5.28 -29.25 25.34
N GLN A 367 6.61 -29.22 25.20
CA GLN A 367 7.33 -30.40 24.79
C GLN A 367 6.90 -31.43 25.82
N GLN A 368 6.06 -32.36 25.37
CA GLN A 368 5.73 -33.54 26.13
C GLN A 368 7.06 -34.16 26.53
N ALA A 369 7.45 -33.92 27.77
CA ALA A 369 8.42 -34.74 28.45
C ALA A 369 7.77 -36.12 28.53
N SER A 370 8.07 -36.96 27.54
CA SER A 370 7.75 -38.37 27.53
C SER A 370 8.57 -39.05 28.61
N GLY A 371 8.11 -38.91 29.86
CA GLY A 371 8.47 -39.80 30.95
C GLY A 371 7.72 -41.12 30.77
N LEU A 372 8.46 -42.13 30.31
CA LEU A 372 8.30 -43.56 30.60
C LEU A 372 6.92 -44.05 31.10
N ALA A 373 6.02 -44.39 30.17
CA ALA A 373 5.06 -45.50 30.32
C ALA A 373 4.53 -45.87 28.92
N GLY A 374 4.36 -47.17 28.65
CA GLY A 374 4.11 -47.72 27.32
C GLY A 374 2.81 -47.21 26.64
N PRO A 375 2.70 -47.38 25.31
CA PRO A 375 1.59 -46.81 24.53
C PRO A 375 0.28 -47.54 24.83
N ASP A 376 -0.69 -46.79 25.35
CA ASP A 376 -2.09 -47.19 25.43
C ASP A 376 -2.77 -46.93 24.06
N ILE A 377 -3.01 -48.03 23.35
CA ILE A 377 -3.51 -48.08 21.97
C ILE A 377 -5.01 -47.69 21.91
N GLU A 378 -5.72 -47.72 23.05
CA GLU A 378 -7.16 -47.42 23.10
C GLU A 378 -7.45 -45.92 23.06
N ALA A 379 -6.58 -45.09 23.64
CA ALA A 379 -6.75 -43.63 23.61
C ALA A 379 -6.52 -43.03 22.21
N TRP A 380 -5.60 -43.61 21.42
CA TRP A 380 -5.31 -43.15 20.05
C TRP A 380 -6.42 -43.53 19.05
N THR A 381 -7.08 -44.66 19.27
CA THR A 381 -8.16 -45.13 18.39
C THR A 381 -9.47 -44.36 18.57
N VAL A 382 -9.79 -43.93 19.80
CA VAL A 382 -10.99 -43.11 20.06
C VAL A 382 -10.87 -41.72 19.44
N SER A 383 -9.68 -41.09 19.50
CA SER A 383 -9.46 -39.76 18.93
C SER A 383 -9.43 -39.76 17.39
N ALA A 384 -9.00 -40.87 16.77
CA ALA A 384 -9.07 -41.06 15.32
C ALA A 384 -10.50 -41.33 14.80
N LEU A 385 -11.41 -41.83 15.65
CA LEU A 385 -12.81 -42.08 15.31
C LEU A 385 -13.68 -40.83 15.44
N GLU A 386 -13.39 -39.93 16.37
CA GLU A 386 -14.12 -38.66 16.53
C GLU A 386 -13.80 -37.62 15.43
N SER A 387 -12.67 -37.75 14.75
CA SER A 387 -12.28 -36.85 13.64
C SER A 387 -12.91 -37.22 12.28
N LEU A 388 -13.65 -38.33 12.19
CA LEU A 388 -14.44 -38.73 11.02
C LEU A 388 -15.92 -38.35 11.21
N SER A 389 -16.21 -37.06 11.11
CA SER A 389 -17.58 -36.54 11.11
C SER A 389 -18.30 -36.83 9.78
N VAL A 390 -18.97 -37.98 9.68
CA VAL A 390 -19.99 -38.22 8.66
C VAL A 390 -21.35 -37.74 9.20
N SER A 391 -21.98 -36.81 8.49
CA SER A 391 -23.27 -36.20 8.85
C SER A 391 -24.39 -37.25 8.97
N PRO A 392 -25.30 -37.18 9.97
CA PRO A 392 -26.43 -38.08 10.06
C PRO A 392 -27.63 -37.41 9.36
N ASN A 393 -27.95 -37.83 8.13
CA ASN A 393 -29.31 -37.70 7.59
C ASN A 393 -29.51 -38.62 6.38
N ALA A 394 -29.85 -39.89 6.63
CA ALA A 394 -30.60 -40.72 5.71
C ALA A 394 -31.30 -41.86 6.46
N ARG A 395 -32.61 -41.75 6.65
CA ARG A 395 -33.48 -42.87 6.99
C ARG A 395 -33.60 -43.80 5.78
N GLY A 396 -33.46 -45.11 5.98
CA GLY A 396 -34.16 -46.10 5.17
C GLY A 396 -33.32 -47.23 4.58
N THR A 397 -33.49 -48.40 5.18
CA THR A 397 -33.47 -49.75 4.58
C THR A 397 -32.14 -50.35 4.07
N GLY A 398 -31.66 -51.39 4.79
CA GLY A 398 -31.26 -52.62 4.11
C GLY A 398 -29.93 -53.28 4.50
N VAL A 399 -30.00 -54.19 5.49
CA VAL A 399 -29.22 -55.44 5.63
C VAL A 399 -27.70 -55.33 5.93
N THR A 400 -27.35 -55.53 7.20
CA THR A 400 -25.99 -55.85 7.67
C THR A 400 -25.67 -57.33 7.45
N LEU A 401 -24.71 -57.63 6.57
CA LEU A 401 -24.06 -58.94 6.46
C LEU A 401 -22.84 -58.96 7.40
N SER A 402 -22.94 -59.68 8.51
CA SER A 402 -21.83 -59.98 9.41
C SER A 402 -21.07 -61.20 8.89
N ILE A 403 -19.80 -61.02 8.51
CA ILE A 403 -18.88 -62.13 8.19
C ILE A 403 -18.15 -62.52 9.48
N PRO A 404 -18.27 -63.75 9.99
CA PRO A 404 -17.53 -64.19 11.17
C PRO A 404 -16.05 -64.41 10.82
N LEU A 405 -15.16 -63.88 11.64
CA LEU A 405 -13.73 -64.21 11.62
C LEU A 405 -13.52 -65.41 12.54
N GLU A 406 -13.36 -66.61 11.98
CA GLU A 406 -12.85 -67.76 12.73
C GLU A 406 -11.33 -67.86 12.57
N ARG A 407 -10.64 -67.71 13.71
CA ARG A 407 -9.32 -68.27 13.99
C ARG A 407 -9.58 -69.59 14.73
N ASP A 408 -8.91 -70.68 14.34
CA ASP A 408 -8.47 -71.70 15.29
C ASP A 408 -7.44 -72.68 14.70
N GLU A 409 -6.59 -73.14 15.61
CA GLU A 409 -5.39 -73.99 15.55
C GLU A 409 -5.72 -75.51 15.35
N PRO A 410 -4.73 -76.42 15.25
CA PRO A 410 -4.78 -77.66 14.47
C PRO A 410 -5.15 -78.93 15.28
N LEU A 411 -5.74 -79.94 14.61
CA LEU A 411 -5.83 -81.32 15.13
C LEU A 411 -5.66 -82.41 14.05
N LYS A 412 -5.10 -83.54 14.51
CA LYS A 412 -4.56 -84.70 13.79
C LYS A 412 -5.63 -85.74 13.35
N GLY A 413 -5.39 -86.40 12.21
CA GLY A 413 -5.47 -87.86 12.06
C GLY A 413 -6.64 -88.48 11.24
N ALA A 414 -6.33 -89.06 10.06
CA ALA A 414 -6.69 -90.42 9.57
C ALA A 414 -6.86 -90.54 8.02
N THR A 415 -5.84 -91.16 7.38
CA THR A 415 -5.79 -92.10 6.21
C THR A 415 -6.52 -91.85 4.84
N PRO A 416 -6.01 -92.45 3.74
CA PRO A 416 -5.83 -91.75 2.46
C PRO A 416 -6.70 -92.27 1.30
N SER A 417 -7.07 -91.39 0.36
CA SER A 417 -7.60 -91.82 -0.96
C SER A 417 -7.21 -90.86 -2.10
N ARG A 418 -6.28 -91.36 -2.94
CA ARG A 418 -5.97 -91.03 -4.35
C ARG A 418 -5.52 -89.60 -4.75
N PRO A 419 -4.63 -89.49 -5.76
CA PRO A 419 -3.89 -88.26 -6.04
C PRO A 419 -4.72 -87.32 -6.94
N ALA A 420 -5.19 -86.21 -6.39
CA ALA A 420 -5.69 -85.10 -7.19
C ALA A 420 -4.55 -84.10 -7.41
N ALA A 421 -4.28 -83.82 -8.68
CA ALA A 421 -3.22 -82.94 -9.14
C ALA A 421 -3.17 -81.62 -8.38
N TYR A 422 -2.00 -81.30 -7.83
CA TYR A 422 -1.67 -80.01 -7.24
C TYR A 422 -1.74 -78.96 -8.36
N LYS A 423 -2.85 -78.20 -8.45
CA LYS A 423 -2.83 -76.93 -9.19
C LYS A 423 -2.07 -75.92 -8.34
N PRO A 424 -1.04 -75.23 -8.85
CA PRO A 424 -0.39 -74.18 -8.09
C PRO A 424 -1.44 -73.13 -7.72
N ARG A 425 -1.51 -72.78 -6.43
CA ARG A 425 -2.27 -71.63 -5.96
C ARG A 425 -1.74 -70.42 -6.71
N LYS A 426 -2.55 -69.85 -7.62
CA LYS A 426 -2.22 -68.58 -8.28
C LYS A 426 -1.93 -67.56 -7.20
N GLU A 427 -0.70 -67.07 -7.14
CA GLU A 427 -0.36 -65.90 -6.34
C GLU A 427 -1.33 -64.78 -6.69
N LEU A 428 -1.87 -64.13 -5.65
CA LEU A 428 -2.66 -62.92 -5.82
C LEU A 428 -1.71 -61.85 -6.39
N LEU A 429 -1.81 -61.59 -7.69
CA LEU A 429 -1.13 -60.49 -8.36
C LEU A 429 -1.58 -59.18 -7.71
N LYS A 430 -0.81 -58.70 -6.75
CA LYS A 430 -0.98 -57.39 -6.13
C LYS A 430 -0.40 -56.33 -7.06
N ARG A 431 -1.12 -56.05 -8.14
CA ARG A 431 -0.92 -54.87 -8.98
C ARG A 431 -2.25 -54.52 -9.64
N ASP A 432 -3.09 -53.82 -8.88
CA ASP A 432 -4.21 -53.07 -9.43
C ASP A 432 -3.59 -51.95 -10.28
N SER A 433 -3.27 -52.27 -11.54
CA SER A 433 -2.62 -51.33 -12.44
C SER A 433 -3.55 -50.12 -12.61
N GLN A 434 -3.03 -48.90 -12.52
CA GLN A 434 -3.81 -47.67 -12.81
C GLN A 434 -4.58 -47.81 -14.13
N LYS A 435 -3.97 -48.49 -15.11
CA LYS A 435 -4.57 -48.86 -16.40
C LYS A 435 -5.90 -49.62 -16.28
N HIS A 436 -6.05 -50.49 -15.28
CA HIS A 436 -7.30 -51.21 -15.03
C HIS A 436 -8.38 -50.31 -14.42
N ARG A 437 -8.02 -49.45 -13.45
CA ARG A 437 -8.95 -48.43 -12.91
C ARG A 437 -9.39 -47.43 -13.97
N GLU A 438 -8.46 -46.95 -14.79
CA GLU A 438 -8.75 -46.07 -15.93
C GLU A 438 -9.65 -46.76 -16.95
N SER A 439 -9.42 -48.05 -17.25
CA SER A 439 -10.30 -48.81 -18.15
C SER A 439 -11.71 -49.01 -17.60
N LEU A 440 -11.85 -49.19 -16.28
CA LEU A 440 -13.14 -49.29 -15.62
C LEU A 440 -13.89 -47.96 -15.61
N LEU A 441 -13.19 -46.85 -15.36
CA LEU A 441 -13.75 -45.50 -15.40
C LEU A 441 -14.18 -45.11 -16.81
N ARG A 442 -13.32 -45.36 -17.80
CA ARG A 442 -13.55 -45.13 -19.23
C ARG A 442 -14.72 -45.95 -19.77
N GLY A 443 -14.94 -47.17 -19.24
CA GLY A 443 -16.02 -48.06 -19.68
C GLY A 443 -15.76 -48.69 -21.05
N LYS A 444 -16.59 -49.69 -21.41
CA LYS A 444 -16.47 -50.40 -22.70
C LYS A 444 -16.79 -49.46 -23.86
N GLU A 445 -16.07 -49.63 -24.96
CA GLU A 445 -16.27 -48.89 -26.20
C GLU A 445 -17.72 -49.04 -26.70
N GLY A 446 -18.35 -47.93 -27.09
CA GLY A 446 -19.78 -47.89 -27.46
C GLY A 446 -20.77 -47.84 -26.30
N SER A 447 -20.34 -47.89 -25.03
CA SER A 447 -21.25 -47.77 -23.88
C SER A 447 -21.59 -46.31 -23.55
N ARG A 448 -22.78 -46.08 -22.96
CA ARG A 448 -23.18 -44.76 -22.42
C ARG A 448 -22.18 -44.21 -21.39
N ARG A 449 -21.55 -45.10 -20.62
CA ARG A 449 -20.51 -44.73 -19.66
C ARG A 449 -19.29 -44.14 -20.36
N ARG A 450 -18.90 -44.72 -21.50
CA ARG A 450 -17.81 -44.22 -22.32
C ARG A 450 -18.10 -42.86 -22.93
N GLN A 451 -19.30 -42.66 -23.48
CA GLN A 451 -19.72 -41.35 -23.99
C GLN A 451 -19.71 -40.27 -22.90
N ARG A 452 -20.16 -40.58 -21.68
CA ARG A 452 -20.07 -39.64 -20.56
C ARG A 452 -18.62 -39.30 -20.20
N TRP A 453 -17.76 -40.31 -20.15
CA TRP A 453 -16.34 -40.13 -19.86
C TRP A 453 -15.63 -39.29 -20.95
N GLU A 454 -15.93 -39.54 -22.23
CA GLU A 454 -15.39 -38.77 -23.37
C GLU A 454 -15.92 -37.33 -23.40
N ASN A 455 -17.16 -37.11 -22.95
CA ASN A 455 -17.73 -35.77 -22.81
C ASN A 455 -17.10 -34.99 -21.64
N ASP A 456 -16.90 -35.65 -20.50
CA ASP A 456 -16.29 -35.06 -19.30
C ASP A 456 -14.83 -34.65 -19.53
N HIS A 457 -14.11 -35.40 -20.37
CA HIS A 457 -12.72 -35.11 -20.74
C HIS A 457 -12.60 -34.25 -22.01
N LEU A 458 -13.72 -33.73 -22.52
CA LEU A 458 -13.79 -32.81 -23.66
C LEU A 458 -13.02 -33.28 -24.90
N LEU A 459 -12.86 -34.60 -25.10
CA LEU A 459 -12.03 -35.18 -26.17
C LEU A 459 -12.54 -34.88 -27.58
N HIS A 460 -13.77 -34.42 -27.70
CA HIS A 460 -14.47 -34.08 -28.93
C HIS A 460 -14.45 -32.56 -29.21
N VAL A 461 -13.89 -31.74 -28.32
CA VAL A 461 -13.77 -30.29 -28.48
C VAL A 461 -12.37 -29.96 -29.04
N PRO A 462 -12.25 -29.57 -30.32
CA PRO A 462 -10.97 -29.13 -30.86
C PRO A 462 -10.51 -27.89 -30.07
N ASN A 463 -9.28 -27.94 -29.54
CA ASN A 463 -8.61 -26.93 -28.70
C ASN A 463 -8.90 -26.97 -27.19
N ALA A 464 -9.63 -27.96 -26.66
CA ALA A 464 -9.71 -28.15 -25.21
C ALA A 464 -8.35 -28.64 -24.67
N GLN A 465 -7.64 -27.78 -23.94
CA GLN A 465 -6.46 -28.17 -23.19
C GLN A 465 -6.87 -28.49 -21.74
N PRO A 466 -6.40 -29.61 -21.16
CA PRO A 466 -6.63 -29.89 -19.75
C PRO A 466 -5.94 -28.81 -18.90
N PRO A 467 -6.51 -28.43 -17.75
CA PRO A 467 -5.89 -27.45 -16.87
C PRO A 467 -4.52 -27.95 -16.46
N LEU A 468 -3.51 -27.10 -16.63
CA LEU A 468 -2.15 -27.37 -16.19
C LEU A 468 -2.10 -27.34 -14.66
N PRO A 469 -1.13 -28.01 -14.02
CA PRO A 469 -0.89 -27.86 -12.59
C PRO A 469 -0.75 -26.39 -12.14
N SER A 470 -0.26 -25.51 -13.02
CA SER A 470 -0.18 -24.06 -12.80
C SER A 470 -1.54 -23.36 -12.69
N ASP A 471 -2.59 -23.91 -13.30
CA ASP A 471 -3.95 -23.34 -13.26
C ASP A 471 -4.62 -23.57 -11.90
N TRP A 472 -4.06 -24.48 -11.09
CA TRP A 472 -4.48 -24.74 -9.71
C TRP A 472 -3.66 -23.95 -8.68
N GLU A 473 -2.66 -23.19 -9.11
CA GLU A 473 -1.93 -22.28 -8.21
C GLU A 473 -2.81 -21.07 -7.90
N VAL A 474 -2.94 -20.74 -6.61
CA VAL A 474 -3.67 -19.55 -6.17
C VAL A 474 -2.87 -18.31 -6.57
N ARG A 475 -3.23 -17.70 -7.69
CA ARG A 475 -2.65 -16.44 -8.19
C ARG A 475 -3.74 -15.37 -8.35
N PRO A 476 -3.41 -14.07 -8.21
CA PRO A 476 -4.37 -13.01 -8.46
C PRO A 476 -4.92 -13.09 -9.89
N THR A 477 -6.24 -12.95 -10.05
CA THR A 477 -6.90 -12.97 -11.38
C THR A 477 -6.79 -11.64 -12.12
N HIS A 478 -6.23 -10.62 -11.48
CA HIS A 478 -6.01 -9.28 -12.02
C HIS A 478 -4.51 -9.06 -12.35
N PRO A 479 -4.18 -8.22 -13.35
CA PRO A 479 -2.80 -7.88 -13.64
C PRO A 479 -2.13 -7.24 -12.42
N VAL A 480 -1.01 -7.81 -11.99
CA VAL A 480 -0.20 -7.28 -10.88
C VAL A 480 0.78 -6.27 -11.46
N HIS A 481 0.68 -5.02 -10.99
CA HIS A 481 1.63 -3.97 -11.35
C HIS A 481 2.69 -3.84 -10.26
N HIS A 482 3.93 -4.18 -10.62
CA HIS A 482 5.07 -4.07 -9.73
C HIS A 482 5.56 -2.61 -9.72
N VAL A 483 5.27 -1.87 -8.64
CA VAL A 483 5.78 -0.51 -8.43
C VAL A 483 6.97 -0.56 -7.49
N PRO A 484 8.16 -0.05 -7.88
CA PRO A 484 9.29 0.09 -6.97
C PRO A 484 8.92 0.90 -5.72
N TYR A 485 9.34 0.46 -4.55
CA TYR A 485 8.91 1.03 -3.26
C TYR A 485 9.14 2.54 -3.14
N TYR A 486 10.29 3.05 -3.61
CA TYR A 486 10.58 4.49 -3.59
C TYR A 486 9.59 5.34 -4.40
N LEU A 487 8.82 4.73 -5.32
CA LEU A 487 7.73 5.39 -6.08
C LEU A 487 6.35 5.14 -5.47
N ALA A 488 6.23 4.22 -4.50
CA ALA A 488 4.95 3.89 -3.87
C ALA A 488 4.28 5.12 -3.24
N PRO A 489 4.99 6.03 -2.52
CA PRO A 489 4.36 7.24 -1.98
C PRO A 489 3.74 8.15 -3.05
N LEU A 490 4.41 8.27 -4.21
CA LEU A 490 3.94 9.08 -5.35
C LEU A 490 2.78 8.41 -6.08
N TRP A 491 2.85 7.10 -6.28
CA TRP A 491 1.78 6.32 -6.91
C TRP A 491 0.53 6.31 -6.03
N ASP A 492 0.67 6.07 -4.72
CA ASP A 492 -0.42 6.08 -3.75
C ASP A 492 -1.00 7.47 -3.53
N ALA A 493 -0.20 8.54 -3.64
CA ALA A 493 -0.73 9.90 -3.72
C ALA A 493 -1.62 10.08 -4.97
N GLY A 494 -1.20 9.55 -6.13
CA GLY A 494 -1.99 9.55 -7.36
C GLY A 494 -3.26 8.70 -7.25
N VAL A 495 -3.19 7.51 -6.64
CA VAL A 495 -4.35 6.63 -6.41
C VAL A 495 -5.31 7.25 -5.39
N ARG A 496 -4.81 7.84 -4.30
CA ARG A 496 -5.62 8.61 -3.35
C ARG A 496 -6.30 9.78 -4.02
N HIS A 497 -5.58 10.56 -4.83
CA HIS A 497 -6.17 11.66 -5.60
C HIS A 497 -7.28 11.17 -6.52
N ARG A 498 -7.09 10.04 -7.23
CA ARG A 498 -8.14 9.43 -8.05
C ARG A 498 -9.31 8.92 -7.21
N ALA A 499 -9.05 8.31 -6.06
CA ALA A 499 -10.09 7.81 -5.17
C ALA A 499 -10.92 8.96 -4.57
N GLU A 500 -10.27 10.06 -4.20
CA GLU A 500 -10.90 11.31 -3.76
C GLU A 500 -11.70 11.96 -4.89
N GLU A 501 -11.17 11.96 -6.12
CA GLU A 501 -11.85 12.46 -7.31
C GLU A 501 -13.09 11.62 -7.65
N ILE A 502 -12.98 10.28 -7.62
CA ILE A 502 -14.12 9.35 -7.78
C ILE A 502 -15.13 9.51 -6.63
N ALA A 503 -14.67 9.71 -5.40
CA ALA A 503 -15.55 9.96 -4.26
C ALA A 503 -16.27 11.32 -4.40
N ALA A 504 -15.58 12.35 -4.89
CA ALA A 504 -16.16 13.65 -5.20
C ALA A 504 -17.19 13.56 -6.34
N GLU A 505 -16.88 12.81 -7.41
CA GLU A 505 -17.81 12.54 -8.52
C GLU A 505 -19.03 11.73 -8.06
N LYS A 506 -18.85 10.71 -7.22
CA LYS A 506 -19.96 9.94 -6.64
C LYS A 506 -20.84 10.82 -5.75
N LYS A 507 -20.24 11.71 -4.96
CA LYS A 507 -20.96 12.69 -4.13
C LYS A 507 -21.73 13.69 -5.00
N LEU A 508 -21.12 14.17 -6.09
CA LEU A 508 -21.76 15.04 -7.08
C LEU A 508 -22.96 14.34 -7.75
N ASN A 509 -22.79 13.08 -8.16
CA ASN A 509 -23.86 12.27 -8.75
C ASN A 509 -24.98 11.94 -7.75
N GLN A 510 -24.64 11.77 -6.47
CA GLN A 510 -25.61 11.54 -5.40
C GLN A 510 -26.41 12.82 -5.08
N ASP A 511 -25.75 13.98 -5.10
CA ASP A 511 -26.41 15.28 -4.95
C ASP A 511 -27.29 15.65 -6.15
N GLN A 512 -26.89 15.26 -7.38
CA GLN A 512 -27.73 15.36 -8.58
C GLN A 512 -28.95 14.43 -8.52
N ARG A 513 -28.80 13.20 -8.04
CA ARG A 513 -29.92 12.26 -7.81
C ARG A 513 -30.86 12.70 -6.69
N ALA A 514 -30.36 13.46 -5.71
CA ALA A 514 -31.14 14.02 -4.61
C ALA A 514 -31.93 15.29 -4.99
N GLY A 515 -31.93 15.71 -6.26
CA GLY A 515 -32.71 16.84 -6.75
C GLY A 515 -32.20 18.21 -6.28
N ARG A 516 -30.97 18.30 -5.75
CA ARG A 516 -30.31 19.57 -5.48
C ARG A 516 -29.67 20.09 -6.76
N HIS A 517 -30.47 20.64 -7.66
CA HIS A 517 -29.94 21.46 -8.74
C HIS A 517 -29.25 22.68 -8.13
N GLU A 518 -27.98 22.90 -8.46
CA GLU A 518 -27.33 24.20 -8.21
C GLU A 518 -28.20 25.30 -8.85
N GLU A 519 -28.74 26.19 -8.02
CA GLU A 519 -29.52 27.32 -8.48
C GLU A 519 -28.66 28.19 -9.40
N LYS A 520 -29.16 28.41 -10.63
CA LYS A 520 -28.59 29.37 -11.60
C LYS A 520 -28.32 30.70 -10.91
N GLY A 521 -27.12 31.27 -11.08
CA GLY A 521 -26.76 32.59 -10.54
C GLY A 521 -26.16 32.60 -9.13
N ARG A 522 -25.91 31.44 -8.50
CA ARG A 522 -25.15 31.39 -7.23
C ARG A 522 -23.66 31.23 -7.51
N VAL A 523 -22.84 32.16 -7.01
CA VAL A 523 -21.38 32.08 -7.11
C VAL A 523 -20.87 30.91 -6.26
N PRO A 524 -20.16 29.92 -6.84
CA PRO A 524 -19.58 28.81 -6.08
C PRO A 524 -18.67 29.35 -4.95
N GLN A 525 -18.82 28.84 -3.73
CA GLN A 525 -18.01 29.29 -2.58
C GLN A 525 -16.51 29.09 -2.83
N ASP A 526 -16.14 28.02 -3.53
CA ASP A 526 -14.78 27.70 -3.91
C ASP A 526 -14.18 28.72 -4.89
N LEU A 527 -15.00 29.26 -5.80
CA LEU A 527 -14.59 30.29 -6.75
C LEU A 527 -14.21 31.59 -6.02
N ARG A 528 -15.02 31.99 -5.03
CA ARG A 528 -14.73 33.16 -4.18
C ARG A 528 -13.46 32.99 -3.36
N GLN A 529 -13.23 31.82 -2.78
CA GLN A 529 -12.04 31.57 -1.97
C GLN A 529 -10.76 31.54 -2.81
N LYS A 530 -10.80 30.92 -4.00
CA LYS A 530 -9.64 30.86 -4.90
C LYS A 530 -9.29 32.24 -5.49
N LEU A 531 -10.28 33.03 -5.88
CA LEU A 531 -10.05 34.39 -6.40
C LEU A 531 -9.54 35.36 -5.34
N LYS A 532 -9.89 35.17 -4.06
CA LYS A 532 -9.33 35.98 -2.95
C LYS A 532 -7.84 35.72 -2.73
N LYS A 533 -7.35 34.52 -3.06
CA LYS A 533 -5.94 34.12 -2.87
C LYS A 533 -5.03 34.53 -4.03
N SER A 534 -5.58 34.65 -5.24
CA SER A 534 -4.80 34.93 -6.46
C SER A 534 -4.84 36.41 -6.86
N LYS A 535 -3.78 37.16 -6.55
CA LYS A 535 -3.63 38.56 -6.99
C LYS A 535 -3.56 38.62 -8.53
N GLY A 536 -4.45 39.38 -9.17
CA GLY A 536 -4.52 39.51 -10.63
C GLY A 536 -5.52 38.58 -11.34
N ALA A 537 -6.11 37.60 -10.63
CA ALA A 537 -7.09 36.68 -11.24
C ALA A 537 -8.43 37.34 -11.61
N LYS A 538 -8.72 38.53 -11.06
CA LYS A 538 -9.95 39.27 -11.33
C LYS A 538 -9.98 39.87 -12.74
N SER A 539 -8.85 40.31 -13.29
CA SER A 539 -8.79 40.81 -14.68
C SER A 539 -8.96 39.67 -15.67
N LEU A 540 -8.29 38.53 -15.44
CA LEU A 540 -8.45 37.34 -16.26
C LEU A 540 -9.91 36.82 -16.24
N LEU A 541 -10.56 36.86 -15.08
CA LEU A 541 -11.99 36.54 -14.98
C LEU A 541 -12.85 37.49 -15.80
N GLN A 542 -12.56 38.79 -15.74
CA GLN A 542 -13.29 39.79 -16.49
C GLN A 542 -13.17 39.55 -18.00
N ASP A 543 -11.95 39.36 -18.49
CA ASP A 543 -11.68 39.16 -19.92
C ASP A 543 -12.40 37.90 -20.45
N LEU A 544 -12.24 36.76 -19.77
CA LEU A 544 -12.88 35.50 -20.16
C LEU A 544 -14.41 35.55 -20.06
N GLU A 545 -14.95 36.22 -19.05
CA GLU A 545 -16.39 36.35 -18.88
C GLU A 545 -17.02 37.30 -19.91
N GLU A 546 -16.33 38.37 -20.30
CA GLU A 546 -16.78 39.27 -21.36
C GLU A 546 -16.87 38.55 -22.71
N GLU A 547 -15.92 37.67 -23.03
CA GLU A 547 -15.94 36.86 -24.25
C GLU A 547 -17.10 35.86 -24.30
N VAL A 548 -17.39 35.19 -23.18
CA VAL A 548 -18.53 34.27 -23.06
C VAL A 548 -19.85 35.03 -23.15
N ARG A 549 -19.96 36.20 -22.51
CA ARG A 549 -21.16 37.06 -22.62
C ARG A 549 -21.37 37.57 -24.04
N LYS A 550 -20.30 37.93 -24.75
CA LYS A 550 -20.36 38.34 -26.16
C LYS A 550 -20.88 37.20 -27.03
N PHE A 551 -20.36 35.98 -26.84
CA PHE A 551 -20.84 34.79 -27.53
C PHE A 551 -22.33 34.52 -27.32
N VAL A 552 -22.82 34.58 -26.08
CA VAL A 552 -24.25 34.35 -25.80
C VAL A 552 -25.13 35.45 -26.40
N ARG A 553 -24.68 36.71 -26.44
CA ARG A 553 -25.40 37.80 -27.11
C ARG A 553 -25.46 37.61 -28.63
N GLU A 554 -24.33 37.33 -29.26
CA GLU A 554 -24.23 37.10 -30.71
C GLU A 554 -25.10 35.91 -31.13
N HIS A 555 -25.06 34.81 -30.37
CA HIS A 555 -25.90 33.65 -30.64
C HIS A 555 -27.40 33.96 -30.45
N ARG A 556 -27.77 34.79 -29.47
CA ARG A 556 -29.16 35.25 -29.28
C ARG A 556 -29.63 36.13 -30.43
N ASP A 557 -28.80 37.06 -30.88
CA ASP A 557 -29.14 37.97 -31.98
C ASP A 557 -29.27 37.20 -33.31
N LYS A 558 -28.38 36.24 -33.57
CA LYS A 558 -28.50 35.31 -34.70
C LYS A 558 -29.79 34.47 -34.63
N GLN A 559 -30.17 33.97 -33.44
CA GLN A 559 -31.44 33.25 -33.27
C GLN A 559 -32.67 34.14 -33.48
N LYS A 560 -32.64 35.42 -33.08
CA LYS A 560 -33.74 36.35 -33.35
C LYS A 560 -33.88 36.64 -34.84
N VAL A 561 -32.78 36.81 -35.55
CA VAL A 561 -32.79 37.00 -37.01
C VAL A 561 -33.37 35.76 -37.69
N LEU A 562 -32.94 34.55 -37.29
CA LEU A 562 -33.48 33.29 -37.83
C LEU A 562 -34.97 33.10 -37.51
N GLY A 563 -35.40 33.47 -36.29
CA GLY A 563 -36.80 33.42 -35.88
C GLY A 563 -37.68 34.41 -36.65
N LYS A 564 -37.21 35.64 -36.85
CA LYS A 564 -37.91 36.66 -37.64
C LYS A 564 -38.02 36.26 -39.11
N MET A 565 -36.94 35.71 -39.68
CA MET A 565 -36.98 35.14 -41.03
C MET A 565 -38.02 34.02 -41.16
N LYS A 566 -38.23 33.19 -40.13
CA LYS A 566 -39.27 32.14 -40.10
C LYS A 566 -40.69 32.68 -39.97
N GLU A 567 -40.91 33.73 -39.16
CA GLU A 567 -42.21 34.40 -39.04
C GLU A 567 -42.59 35.14 -40.35
N ASP A 568 -41.65 35.86 -40.97
CA ASP A 568 -41.88 36.61 -42.22
C ASP A 568 -42.23 35.67 -43.41
N GLU A 569 -41.81 34.41 -43.36
CA GLU A 569 -42.16 33.41 -44.38
C GLU A 569 -43.52 32.76 -44.11
N MET A 570 -43.86 32.48 -42.84
CA MET A 570 -45.20 32.00 -42.45
C MET A 570 -46.30 33.02 -42.76
N ASP A 571 -46.05 34.33 -42.58
CA ASP A 571 -47.02 35.39 -42.92
C ASP A 571 -47.18 35.57 -44.44
N SER A 572 -46.28 35.03 -45.27
CA SER A 572 -46.33 35.13 -46.74
C SER A 572 -47.10 33.98 -47.41
N GLU A 573 -47.45 32.91 -46.67
CA GLU A 573 -48.18 31.75 -47.20
C GLU A 573 -49.72 31.95 -47.21
N ASP A 574 -50.24 32.98 -46.52
CA ASP A 574 -51.68 33.23 -46.35
C ASP A 574 -52.28 34.32 -47.30
N GLU A 575 -51.52 34.82 -48.28
CA GLU A 575 -52.07 35.64 -49.39
C GLU A 575 -51.89 34.98 -50.78
N GLU A 576 -53.00 34.92 -51.51
CA GLU A 576 -53.30 34.07 -52.66
C GLU A 576 -52.72 34.54 -54.03
N ILE A 577 -52.14 33.58 -54.78
CA ILE A 577 -52.05 33.39 -56.27
C ILE A 577 -51.09 34.24 -57.17
N VAL A 578 -50.07 33.51 -57.67
CA VAL A 578 -49.46 33.41 -59.02
C VAL A 578 -48.82 34.64 -59.69
N PHE A 579 -47.48 34.61 -59.83
CA PHE A 579 -46.79 34.69 -61.13
C PHE A 579 -45.46 33.91 -61.10
N VAL A 580 -45.27 33.03 -62.10
CA VAL A 580 -44.02 32.31 -62.37
C VAL A 580 -42.96 33.34 -62.80
N GLY A 581 -41.95 33.55 -61.97
CA GLY A 581 -40.87 34.51 -62.24
C GLY A 581 -39.64 34.28 -61.36
N ARG A 582 -38.79 33.33 -61.78
CA ARG A 582 -37.32 33.28 -61.63
C ARG A 582 -36.73 34.25 -60.58
N ASN A 583 -36.60 33.80 -59.32
CA ASN A 583 -35.55 34.13 -58.32
C ASN A 583 -36.00 33.88 -56.85
N GLY A 584 -36.57 32.70 -56.53
CA GLY A 584 -36.94 32.34 -55.15
C GLY A 584 -35.79 31.78 -54.29
N THR A 585 -34.58 31.61 -54.83
CA THR A 585 -33.48 30.89 -54.16
C THR A 585 -32.71 31.71 -53.12
N MET A 586 -32.84 33.04 -53.08
CA MET A 586 -32.00 33.87 -52.19
C MET A 586 -32.36 33.79 -50.70
N SER A 587 -33.62 33.48 -50.34
CA SER A 587 -34.05 33.41 -48.93
C SER A 587 -33.53 32.13 -48.25
N ASP A 588 -33.65 30.99 -48.94
CA ASP A 588 -33.20 29.68 -48.43
C ASP A 588 -31.67 29.58 -48.36
N GLU A 589 -30.95 30.16 -49.33
CA GLU A 589 -29.48 30.25 -49.25
C GLU A 589 -29.03 31.11 -48.06
N GLN A 590 -29.66 32.27 -47.82
CA GLN A 590 -29.31 33.11 -46.67
C GLN A 590 -29.64 32.44 -45.33
N ARG A 591 -30.74 31.69 -45.23
CA ARG A 591 -31.10 30.94 -44.03
C ARG A 591 -30.16 29.78 -43.77
N ASN A 592 -29.84 28.99 -44.80
CA ASN A 592 -28.87 27.91 -44.69
C ASN A 592 -27.51 28.46 -44.27
N LEU A 593 -27.06 29.58 -44.86
CA LEU A 593 -25.81 30.25 -44.45
C LEU A 593 -25.84 30.71 -42.99
N VAL A 594 -26.96 31.27 -42.50
CA VAL A 594 -27.11 31.71 -41.09
C VAL A 594 -27.18 30.52 -40.14
N GLU A 595 -27.79 29.41 -40.55
CA GLU A 595 -27.92 28.16 -39.79
C GLU A 595 -26.58 27.40 -39.75
N GLU A 596 -25.78 27.47 -40.82
CA GLU A 596 -24.41 26.95 -40.91
C GLU A 596 -23.40 27.82 -40.13
N GLU A 597 -23.59 29.14 -40.10
CA GLU A 597 -22.79 30.10 -39.31
C GLU A 597 -23.10 30.11 -37.81
N LEU A 598 -24.10 29.34 -37.38
CA LEU A 598 -24.50 29.23 -35.99
C LEU A 598 -23.48 28.34 -35.26
N GLN A 599 -22.33 28.94 -34.92
CA GLN A 599 -21.27 28.27 -34.16
C GLN A 599 -21.83 27.79 -32.82
N ARG A 600 -22.01 26.47 -32.72
CA ARG A 600 -22.58 25.79 -31.54
C ARG A 600 -21.64 25.82 -30.34
N GLU A 601 -20.36 26.01 -30.59
CA GLU A 601 -19.30 26.07 -29.58
C GLU A 601 -18.29 27.15 -29.95
N LYS A 602 -17.74 27.84 -28.95
CA LYS A 602 -16.70 28.85 -29.11
C LYS A 602 -15.46 28.46 -28.31
N LEU A 603 -14.29 28.58 -28.92
CA LEU A 603 -13.01 28.54 -28.22
C LEU A 603 -12.87 29.80 -27.37
N VAL A 604 -12.71 29.63 -26.06
CA VAL A 604 -12.62 30.75 -25.10
C VAL A 604 -11.20 30.88 -24.54
N PHE A 605 -10.43 29.78 -24.52
CA PHE A 605 -9.07 29.81 -23.98
C PHE A 605 -8.22 28.71 -24.61
N ASP A 606 -7.01 29.04 -25.05
CA ASP A 606 -5.99 28.09 -25.49
C ASP A 606 -4.65 28.34 -24.78
N SER A 607 -3.88 27.27 -24.60
CA SER A 607 -2.52 27.35 -24.08
C SER A 607 -1.67 26.19 -24.58
N LEU A 608 -0.35 26.27 -24.44
CA LEU A 608 0.51 25.10 -24.58
C LEU A 608 0.13 24.03 -23.53
N ALA A 609 0.26 22.75 -23.89
CA ALA A 609 -0.10 21.65 -23.01
C ALA A 609 0.74 21.61 -21.71
N ASP A 610 1.99 22.08 -21.80
CA ASP A 610 2.97 22.07 -20.70
C ASP A 610 2.91 23.34 -19.81
N ASP A 611 2.04 24.29 -20.14
CA ASP A 611 1.86 25.50 -19.33
C ASP A 611 1.02 25.20 -18.08
N THR A 612 1.73 25.04 -16.96
CA THR A 612 1.14 24.81 -15.63
C THR A 612 0.35 26.02 -15.12
N GLY A 613 0.71 27.24 -15.52
CA GLY A 613 -0.01 28.48 -15.19
C GLY A 613 -1.37 28.59 -15.88
N ALA A 614 -1.52 27.97 -17.05
CA ALA A 614 -2.75 27.98 -17.84
C ALA A 614 -3.86 27.04 -17.33
N SER A 615 -3.55 26.16 -16.37
CA SER A 615 -4.53 25.28 -15.71
C SER A 615 -5.65 26.06 -15.01
N PHE A 616 -5.31 27.18 -14.40
CA PHE A 616 -6.26 28.06 -13.73
C PHE A 616 -7.22 28.74 -14.71
N GLY A 617 -6.73 29.18 -15.88
CA GLY A 617 -7.55 29.79 -16.93
C GLY A 617 -8.62 28.83 -17.45
N ARG A 618 -8.24 27.58 -17.75
CA ARG A 618 -9.20 26.54 -18.19
C ARG A 618 -10.26 26.23 -17.14
N TRP A 619 -9.85 26.10 -15.88
CA TRP A 619 -10.79 25.91 -14.77
C TRP A 619 -11.77 27.09 -14.63
N LEU A 620 -11.31 28.32 -14.90
CA LEU A 620 -12.16 29.51 -14.90
C LEU A 620 -13.22 29.46 -16.00
N VAL A 621 -12.86 29.03 -17.21
CA VAL A 621 -13.81 28.86 -18.33
C VAL A 621 -14.92 27.87 -17.98
N HIS A 622 -14.58 26.72 -17.38
CA HIS A 622 -15.58 25.75 -16.91
C HIS A 622 -16.48 26.31 -15.81
N SER A 623 -15.91 27.11 -14.90
CA SER A 623 -16.67 27.75 -13.82
C SER A 623 -17.64 28.81 -14.34
N ILE A 624 -17.21 29.61 -15.33
CA ILE A 624 -18.05 30.59 -16.03
C ILE A 624 -19.18 29.87 -16.76
N ALA A 625 -18.87 28.81 -17.52
CA ALA A 625 -19.89 28.04 -18.24
C ALA A 625 -20.95 27.47 -17.29
N SER A 626 -20.55 26.91 -16.15
CA SER A 626 -21.47 26.41 -15.12
C SER A 626 -22.40 27.52 -14.58
N TYR A 627 -21.85 28.69 -14.26
CA TYR A 627 -22.63 29.84 -13.76
C TYR A 627 -23.69 30.32 -14.75
N TYR A 628 -23.39 30.31 -16.05
CA TYR A 628 -24.35 30.69 -17.11
C TYR A 628 -25.23 29.53 -17.58
N GLY A 629 -25.02 28.30 -17.09
CA GLY A 629 -25.74 27.10 -17.52
C GLY A 629 -25.39 26.66 -18.95
N LEU A 630 -24.17 26.94 -19.40
CA LEU A 630 -23.62 26.59 -20.70
C LEU A 630 -22.92 25.22 -20.65
N THR A 631 -22.76 24.55 -21.78
CA THR A 631 -21.89 23.36 -21.89
C THR A 631 -20.44 23.81 -21.98
N SER A 632 -19.50 22.96 -21.55
CA SER A 632 -18.07 23.24 -21.66
C SER A 632 -17.28 21.95 -21.90
N ARG A 633 -16.23 22.02 -22.71
CA ARG A 633 -15.31 20.90 -22.97
C ARG A 633 -13.88 21.40 -23.13
N SER A 634 -12.90 20.59 -22.75
CA SER A 634 -11.48 20.85 -23.00
C SER A 634 -10.89 19.75 -23.86
N VAL A 635 -10.09 20.10 -24.88
CA VAL A 635 -9.47 19.14 -25.81
C VAL A 635 -8.01 19.51 -26.04
N THR A 636 -7.15 18.51 -26.23
CA THR A 636 -5.75 18.70 -26.62
C THR A 636 -5.61 18.52 -28.13
N VAL A 637 -5.07 19.52 -28.84
CA VAL A 637 -4.97 19.54 -30.31
C VAL A 637 -3.57 20.02 -30.75
N GLY A 638 -3.06 19.48 -31.86
CA GLY A 638 -1.88 19.99 -32.56
C GLY A 638 -0.52 19.41 -32.15
N ASP A 639 0.52 19.79 -32.90
CA ASP A 639 1.94 19.57 -32.63
C ASP A 639 2.69 20.90 -32.87
N PRO A 640 3.23 21.58 -31.85
CA PRO A 640 3.27 21.18 -30.43
C PRO A 640 1.87 21.17 -29.79
N ALA A 641 1.66 20.26 -28.83
CA ALA A 641 0.37 20.02 -28.19
C ALA A 641 -0.17 21.28 -27.48
N ARG A 642 -1.40 21.68 -27.81
CA ARG A 642 -2.14 22.79 -27.18
C ARG A 642 -3.39 22.27 -26.49
N ARG A 643 -3.72 22.83 -25.33
CA ARG A 643 -4.99 22.57 -24.62
C ARG A 643 -5.95 23.72 -24.86
N GLU A 644 -7.10 23.39 -25.43
CA GLU A 644 -8.16 24.32 -25.83
C GLU A 644 -9.41 24.09 -24.97
N ALA A 645 -10.05 25.16 -24.50
CA ALA A 645 -11.29 25.13 -23.73
C ALA A 645 -12.42 25.82 -24.50
N TYR A 646 -13.50 25.07 -24.72
CA TYR A 646 -14.67 25.47 -25.49
C TYR A 646 -15.89 25.63 -24.58
N VAL A 647 -16.77 26.58 -24.94
CA VAL A 647 -18.08 26.80 -24.31
C VAL A 647 -19.17 26.69 -25.38
N GLY A 648 -20.26 25.99 -25.08
CA GLY A 648 -21.39 25.78 -25.99
C GLY A 648 -22.75 26.03 -25.34
N ILE A 649 -23.79 26.11 -26.17
CA ILE A 649 -25.18 26.32 -25.70
C ILE A 649 -25.90 24.97 -25.61
N LYS A 650 -26.55 24.69 -24.47
CA LYS A 650 -27.27 23.44 -24.21
C LYS A 650 -28.70 23.49 -24.78
N GLU A 651 -29.02 22.68 -25.80
CA GLU A 651 -30.41 22.43 -26.19
C GLU A 651 -31.02 21.32 -25.33
N MET A 652 -32.16 21.58 -24.70
CA MET A 652 -33.00 20.54 -24.10
C MET A 652 -34.15 20.22 -25.05
N SER A 653 -34.08 19.07 -25.72
CA SER A 653 -35.22 18.46 -26.41
C SER A 653 -36.15 17.85 -25.36
N THR A 654 -37.13 18.64 -24.91
CA THR A 654 -38.31 18.12 -24.21
C THR A 654 -39.53 18.60 -24.98
N GLY A 655 -40.28 17.64 -25.53
CA GLY A 655 -41.47 17.77 -26.36
C GLY A 655 -42.06 19.18 -26.53
N GLY A 656 -41.94 19.70 -27.76
CA GLY A 656 -42.84 20.73 -28.31
C GLY A 656 -42.57 22.19 -27.93
N GLN A 657 -41.66 22.50 -27.00
CA GLN A 657 -41.23 23.88 -26.74
C GLN A 657 -39.72 23.97 -26.54
N ILE A 658 -39.05 24.66 -27.46
CA ILE A 658 -37.63 25.04 -27.31
C ILE A 658 -37.54 25.97 -26.10
N SER A 659 -36.95 25.48 -25.01
CA SER A 659 -36.70 26.30 -23.84
C SER A 659 -35.79 27.48 -24.22
N ARG A 660 -36.36 28.69 -24.23
CA ARG A 660 -35.65 29.93 -24.53
C ARG A 660 -34.58 30.17 -23.46
N LEU A 661 -33.38 30.59 -23.88
CA LEU A 661 -32.40 31.23 -22.98
C LEU A 661 -33.14 32.25 -22.08
N PRO A 662 -32.87 32.31 -20.76
CA PRO A 662 -33.51 33.26 -19.86
C PRO A 662 -33.46 34.69 -20.42
N SER A 663 -34.53 35.47 -20.23
CA SER A 663 -34.71 36.79 -20.84
C SER A 663 -33.52 37.75 -20.62
N ASP A 664 -32.83 37.59 -19.49
CA ASP A 664 -31.69 38.40 -19.07
C ASP A 664 -30.51 37.53 -18.59
N LEU A 665 -29.29 37.88 -19.02
CA LEU A 665 -28.07 37.29 -18.49
C LEU A 665 -27.95 37.62 -17.00
N PRO A 666 -27.54 36.67 -16.13
CA PRO A 666 -27.29 36.95 -14.71
C PRO A 666 -26.21 38.03 -14.54
N ARG A 667 -26.03 38.59 -13.34
CA ARG A 667 -25.00 39.61 -13.07
C ARG A 667 -23.59 39.06 -13.35
N PRO A 668 -22.61 39.88 -13.77
CA PRO A 668 -21.26 39.40 -14.04
C PRO A 668 -20.60 38.87 -12.76
N LEU A 669 -19.99 37.70 -12.84
CA LEU A 669 -19.21 37.07 -11.77
C LEU A 669 -18.11 38.00 -11.27
N TRP A 670 -17.39 38.68 -12.17
CA TRP A 670 -16.36 39.67 -11.79
C TRP A 670 -16.92 40.85 -11.00
N GLY A 671 -18.22 41.16 -11.14
CA GLY A 671 -18.93 42.19 -10.38
C GLY A 671 -19.53 41.70 -9.05
N MET A 672 -19.51 40.38 -8.79
CA MET A 672 -20.07 39.74 -7.59
C MET A 672 -19.00 39.17 -6.64
N ILE A 673 -17.73 39.34 -6.99
CA ILE A 673 -16.51 38.89 -6.31
C ILE A 673 -15.61 40.11 -6.10
#